data_AF-A0A7S1N0M9-F1
#
_entry.id   AF-A0A7S1N0M9-F1
#
_cell.length_a   1.000
_cell.length_b   1.000
_cell.length_c   1.000
_cell.angle_alpha   90.00
_cell.angle_beta   90.00
_cell.angle_gamma   90.00
#
_symmetry.space_group_name_H-M   'P 1'
#
loop_
_entity.id
_entity.type
_entity.pdbx_description
1 polymer ?
#
loop_
_entity_poly.entity_id
_entity_poly.type
_entity_poly.pdbx_seq_one_letter_code
_entity_poly.pdbx_strand_id
1 'polypeptide(L)'
;MPHVAPQIEPHQPPPVHHPEGLVPPYKSLARDGCSLVSRQAGLYRSIEDETLDPLDHVAEALRLRFEDAACSQPIPAYNMQAIEAYTSVSIPEAQRRRRQAIDYWRGRAASLPPHDPSEPFHSALVEEMDRELDLLDRGPARFDVPLEVLDLVRSGAEVTGVVAYDQVFSRKAKPGPSPVPLDHLFGQQDAYRRSVERQLQSYSKADQVLLWAALDKEVSQGFGVVHLALPAPEAGRPDVFVKRFPVAQIKWDSPTWEEKTRPCDDGTACGVNSALQCLSHVDCNTLDRFAESAACFMQRARSRGYSGGFSCVVFDHDQAYRRVKRSRRFRCLVPVVSPGGAVTVGGAQHHVPAGRVVYFEAWRLLFGEGGAVPAYCLTARTVAIIIAKVLHLPPGHYIDDFIAALLEADSTAVDDLWEFLVDVLRFHLQRQKFRSGTELLYLGMETKFSADGIRFVISENRRRKYVEILQRYLDRNQLLRPQASQLAGRLNWACNALFGRCGRAFLSPILTRAWSREARPELNRDLASALRWWRQWLSAPRADLSRFIPAAPRRLTRPALSYSDASTSFGLGGVLLLPDSREALWFRTRVPLGDPIDRLEVEAAAVADLVFGPLLTQRGYVDEIAFIDNNVSGAWVTRGRGRADVDPILSAMWLQMAVRGGFKWFERVSSASNLADRPSRGLVPVCPCGWRLQELSGVLRWSPEDHAALERP
;
A
#
# COMPACT_ATOMS: atom_id res chain seq x y z
N MET A 1 -9.04 58.64 20.20
CA MET A 1 -7.94 58.62 19.21
C MET A 1 -6.86 57.70 19.74
N PRO A 2 -6.80 56.43 19.32
CA PRO A 2 -5.76 55.51 19.78
C PRO A 2 -4.54 55.56 18.83
N HIS A 3 -3.36 55.58 19.45
CA HIS A 3 -2.05 55.56 18.82
C HIS A 3 -1.83 54.30 17.96
N VAL A 4 -1.41 54.52 16.72
CA VAL A 4 -0.98 53.50 15.76
C VAL A 4 0.51 53.23 15.97
N ALA A 5 0.87 51.97 16.22
CA ALA A 5 2.26 51.50 16.23
C ALA A 5 2.76 51.25 14.79
N PRO A 6 4.07 51.43 14.49
CA PRO A 6 4.58 51.37 13.12
C PRO A 6 4.70 49.93 12.62
N GLN A 7 4.30 49.71 11.37
CA GLN A 7 4.51 48.47 10.62
C GLN A 7 6.00 48.30 10.30
N ILE A 8 6.56 47.14 10.66
CA ILE A 8 7.89 46.69 10.22
C ILE A 8 7.68 45.94 8.90
N GLU A 9 8.21 46.48 7.80
CA GLU A 9 8.25 45.80 6.50
C GLU A 9 9.18 44.58 6.55
N PRO A 10 8.80 43.43 5.96
CA PRO A 10 9.67 42.28 5.85
C PRO A 10 10.77 42.53 4.82
N HIS A 11 12.03 42.42 5.25
CA HIS A 11 13.22 42.43 4.39
C HIS A 11 13.08 41.48 3.20
N GLN A 12 13.06 42.02 1.98
CA GLN A 12 13.25 41.25 0.76
C GLN A 12 14.72 40.81 0.66
N PRO A 13 15.01 39.52 0.42
CA PRO A 13 16.37 39.08 0.09
C PRO A 13 16.78 39.61 -1.29
N PRO A 14 18.09 39.80 -1.54
CA PRO A 14 18.58 40.43 -2.76
C PRO A 14 18.31 39.56 -4.00
N PRO A 15 18.19 40.17 -5.19
CA PRO A 15 17.91 39.45 -6.42
C PRO A 15 19.12 38.59 -6.82
N VAL A 16 18.89 37.29 -6.97
CA VAL A 16 19.86 36.35 -7.54
C VAL A 16 19.86 36.55 -9.06
N HIS A 17 20.94 37.12 -9.60
CA HIS A 17 21.17 37.17 -11.03
C HIS A 17 21.41 35.75 -11.56
N HIS A 18 20.46 35.21 -12.32
CA HIS A 18 20.69 34.04 -13.15
C HIS A 18 21.34 34.48 -14.46
N PRO A 19 22.48 33.90 -14.89
CA PRO A 19 23.00 34.14 -16.23
C PRO A 19 22.01 33.55 -17.25
N GLU A 20 21.50 34.42 -18.13
CA GLU A 20 20.68 34.02 -19.25
C GLU A 20 21.49 33.16 -20.23
N GLY A 21 20.93 32.03 -20.69
CA GLY A 21 21.39 31.38 -21.92
C GLY A 21 21.80 29.91 -21.89
N LEU A 22 21.55 29.13 -20.83
CA LEU A 22 21.75 27.67 -20.85
C LEU A 22 20.57 26.93 -20.20
N VAL A 23 19.72 26.34 -21.02
CA VAL A 23 18.70 25.37 -20.59
C VAL A 23 19.44 24.07 -20.19
N PRO A 24 19.37 23.60 -18.93
CA PRO A 24 19.99 22.34 -18.56
C PRO A 24 19.15 21.15 -19.08
N PRO A 25 19.76 20.11 -19.68
CA PRO A 25 19.02 18.99 -20.25
C PRO A 25 18.54 17.93 -19.24
N TYR A 26 18.62 18.18 -17.93
CA TYR A 26 18.21 17.19 -16.93
C TYR A 26 17.51 17.85 -15.74
N LYS A 27 16.18 17.64 -15.66
CA LYS A 27 15.38 17.93 -14.46
C LYS A 27 15.61 16.80 -13.45
N SER A 28 16.01 17.16 -12.24
CA SER A 28 16.25 16.24 -11.12
C SER A 28 15.02 15.38 -10.79
N LEU A 29 15.25 14.10 -10.51
CA LEU A 29 14.27 13.07 -10.09
C LEU A 29 13.56 13.34 -8.74
N ALA A 30 13.74 14.52 -8.14
CA ALA A 30 13.31 14.82 -6.77
C ALA A 30 11.99 15.63 -6.66
N ARG A 31 11.22 15.85 -7.74
CA ARG A 31 9.98 16.65 -7.64
C ARG A 31 8.67 16.05 -8.13
N ASP A 32 8.67 14.97 -8.90
CA ASP A 32 7.43 14.38 -9.39
C ASP A 32 7.22 12.97 -8.82
N GLY A 33 6.70 12.89 -7.60
CA GLY A 33 6.43 11.61 -6.96
C GLY A 33 5.61 11.74 -5.68
N CYS A 34 4.30 11.65 -5.82
CA CYS A 34 3.29 11.54 -4.75
C CYS A 34 2.80 12.86 -4.13
N SER A 35 1.85 13.51 -4.81
CA SER A 35 0.70 14.18 -4.17
C SER A 35 -0.41 14.46 -5.21
N LEU A 36 -1.12 13.41 -5.59
CA LEU A 36 -2.47 13.53 -6.18
C LEU A 36 -3.39 12.51 -5.52
N VAL A 37 -3.72 12.75 -4.25
CA VAL A 37 -4.90 12.14 -3.64
C VAL A 37 -6.13 12.84 -4.22
N SER A 38 -6.51 12.51 -5.46
CA SER A 38 -7.88 12.62 -6.01
C SER A 38 -7.98 12.46 -7.52
N ARG A 39 -6.89 12.55 -8.31
CA ARG A 39 -6.98 12.18 -9.73
C ARG A 39 -7.03 10.66 -9.81
N GLN A 40 -8.18 10.12 -10.20
CA GLN A 40 -8.19 8.76 -10.73
C GLN A 40 -7.10 8.75 -11.82
N ALA A 41 -6.10 7.87 -11.71
CA ALA A 41 -5.09 7.68 -12.75
C ALA A 41 -5.52 6.48 -13.60
N GLY A 42 -5.63 6.67 -14.92
CA GLY A 42 -6.09 5.62 -15.85
C GLY A 42 -6.64 6.15 -17.17
N LEU A 43 -7.26 7.34 -17.17
CA LEU A 43 -7.73 8.02 -18.38
C LEU A 43 -6.68 9.04 -18.87
N TYR A 44 -6.41 9.08 -20.18
CA TYR A 44 -5.40 9.97 -20.79
C TYR A 44 -5.63 11.47 -20.51
N ARG A 45 -6.89 11.86 -20.37
CA ARG A 45 -7.34 13.20 -20.02
C ARG A 45 -8.79 13.14 -19.61
N SER A 46 -9.23 14.00 -18.69
CA SER A 46 -10.65 14.25 -18.46
C SER A 46 -11.13 15.37 -19.40
N ILE A 47 -12.44 15.44 -19.65
CA ILE A 47 -13.05 16.54 -20.41
C ILE A 47 -13.38 17.64 -19.40
N GLU A 48 -12.60 18.72 -19.39
CA GLU A 48 -12.73 19.80 -18.40
C GLU A 48 -13.71 20.90 -18.83
N ASP A 49 -14.04 20.98 -20.12
CA ASP A 49 -14.96 22.00 -20.64
C ASP A 49 -16.42 21.60 -20.39
N GLU A 50 -17.04 22.26 -19.42
CA GLU A 50 -18.44 22.05 -19.04
C GLU A 50 -19.45 22.73 -19.98
N THR A 51 -18.97 23.56 -20.92
CA THR A 51 -19.81 24.39 -21.82
C THR A 51 -20.14 23.71 -23.14
N LEU A 52 -19.53 22.57 -23.43
CA LEU A 52 -19.75 21.81 -24.66
C LEU A 52 -21.22 21.41 -24.82
N ASP A 53 -21.74 21.51 -26.03
CA ASP A 53 -23.01 20.86 -26.33
C ASP A 53 -22.85 19.33 -26.32
N PRO A 54 -23.96 18.54 -26.26
CA PRO A 54 -23.87 17.09 -26.18
C PRO A 54 -23.07 16.43 -27.32
N LEU A 55 -23.13 16.96 -28.55
CA LEU A 55 -22.44 16.36 -29.69
C LEU A 55 -20.95 16.71 -29.70
N ASP A 56 -20.59 17.93 -29.32
CA ASP A 56 -19.20 18.34 -29.13
C ASP A 56 -18.53 17.58 -27.99
N HIS A 57 -19.25 17.37 -26.88
CA HIS A 57 -18.78 16.51 -25.79
C HIS A 57 -18.53 15.08 -26.27
N VAL A 58 -19.44 14.49 -27.04
CA VAL A 58 -19.25 13.15 -27.61
C VAL A 58 -18.04 13.10 -28.54
N ALA A 59 -17.79 14.15 -29.34
CA ALA A 59 -16.61 14.22 -30.19
C ALA A 59 -15.31 14.18 -29.38
N GLU A 60 -15.25 14.87 -28.24
CA GLU A 60 -14.11 14.77 -27.30
C GLU A 60 -14.05 13.42 -26.58
N ALA A 61 -15.20 12.88 -26.16
CA ALA A 61 -15.28 11.58 -25.49
C ALA A 61 -14.81 10.43 -26.38
N LEU A 62 -15.13 10.47 -27.68
CA LEU A 62 -14.67 9.49 -28.67
C LEU A 62 -13.15 9.56 -28.94
N ARG A 63 -12.49 10.64 -28.53
CA ARG A 63 -11.02 10.78 -28.56
C ARG A 63 -10.38 10.26 -27.27
N LEU A 64 -11.14 10.03 -26.21
CA LEU A 64 -10.61 9.46 -24.98
C LEU A 64 -10.07 8.06 -25.22
N ARG A 65 -8.89 7.82 -24.67
CA ARG A 65 -8.25 6.52 -24.59
C ARG A 65 -7.88 6.29 -23.15
N PHE A 66 -7.94 5.04 -22.74
CA PHE A 66 -7.18 4.63 -21.59
C PHE A 66 -5.70 4.73 -21.95
N GLU A 67 -4.88 5.32 -21.10
CA GLU A 67 -3.44 5.35 -21.36
C GLU A 67 -2.90 3.92 -21.30
N ASP A 68 -2.18 3.50 -22.34
CA ASP A 68 -1.38 2.27 -22.33
C ASP A 68 -0.29 2.28 -21.23
N ALA A 69 -0.04 3.45 -20.63
CA ALA A 69 1.01 3.71 -19.64
C ALA A 69 0.52 4.35 -18.33
N ALA A 70 -0.79 4.60 -18.13
CA ALA A 70 -1.30 5.10 -16.85
C ALA A 70 -1.34 3.95 -15.87
N CYS A 71 -0.18 3.64 -15.31
CA CYS A 71 -0.14 2.85 -14.11
C CYS A 71 -0.99 3.58 -13.05
N SER A 72 -1.91 2.86 -12.42
CA SER A 72 -2.71 3.40 -11.30
C SER A 72 -1.83 3.94 -10.16
N GLN A 73 -0.55 3.53 -10.16
CA GLN A 73 0.56 4.01 -9.37
C GLN A 73 1.79 4.20 -10.26
N PRO A 74 2.53 5.32 -10.19
CA PRO A 74 3.74 5.48 -10.99
C PRO A 74 4.75 4.36 -10.69
N ILE A 75 5.30 3.74 -11.74
CA ILE A 75 6.39 2.77 -11.62
C ILE A 75 7.67 3.55 -11.25
N PRO A 76 8.41 3.15 -10.21
CA PRO A 76 9.66 3.81 -9.86
C PRO A 76 10.66 3.80 -11.02
N ALA A 77 11.41 4.88 -11.21
CA ALA A 77 12.37 5.02 -12.32
C ALA A 77 13.40 3.87 -12.36
N TYR A 78 13.91 3.46 -11.20
CA TYR A 78 14.84 2.33 -11.10
C TYR A 78 14.20 0.99 -11.51
N ASN A 79 12.89 0.79 -11.31
CA ASN A 79 12.17 -0.38 -11.83
C ASN A 79 12.09 -0.32 -13.36
N MET A 80 11.76 0.83 -13.93
CA MET A 80 11.68 0.99 -15.39
C MET A 80 13.03 0.73 -16.07
N GLN A 81 14.12 1.23 -15.49
CA GLN A 81 15.47 0.95 -15.98
C GLN A 81 15.80 -0.55 -15.93
N ALA A 82 15.49 -1.23 -14.82
CA ALA A 82 15.69 -2.67 -14.69
C ALA A 82 14.86 -3.47 -15.72
N ILE A 83 13.59 -3.12 -15.90
CA ILE A 83 12.69 -3.71 -16.91
C ILE A 83 13.28 -3.55 -18.30
N GLU A 84 13.72 -2.35 -18.67
CA GLU A 84 14.29 -2.07 -19.99
C GLU A 84 15.59 -2.86 -20.19
N ALA A 85 16.50 -2.84 -19.22
CA ALA A 85 17.76 -3.58 -19.26
C ALA A 85 17.54 -5.09 -19.42
N TYR A 86 16.70 -5.69 -18.57
CA TYR A 86 16.41 -7.13 -18.61
C TYR A 86 15.79 -7.52 -19.94
N THR A 87 14.75 -6.80 -20.38
CA THR A 87 14.00 -7.21 -21.56
C THR A 87 14.74 -6.89 -22.87
N SER A 88 15.75 -6.02 -22.86
CA SER A 88 16.47 -5.59 -24.07
C SER A 88 17.36 -6.64 -24.71
N VAL A 89 17.56 -7.76 -24.02
CA VAL A 89 18.42 -8.85 -24.43
C VAL A 89 17.70 -10.19 -24.27
N SER A 90 18.29 -11.25 -24.82
CA SER A 90 17.79 -12.60 -24.58
C SER A 90 17.99 -13.00 -23.13
N ILE A 91 17.15 -13.91 -22.61
CA ILE A 91 17.27 -14.43 -21.24
C ILE A 91 18.69 -14.96 -20.94
N PRO A 92 19.34 -15.75 -21.81
CA PRO A 92 20.73 -16.19 -21.58
C PRO A 92 21.74 -15.04 -21.49
N GLU A 93 21.55 -13.96 -22.24
CA GLU A 93 22.40 -12.78 -22.14
C GLU A 93 22.14 -12.00 -20.85
N ALA A 94 20.89 -11.85 -20.42
CA ALA A 94 20.55 -11.26 -19.13
C ALA A 94 21.19 -12.04 -17.96
N GLN A 95 21.13 -13.37 -18.01
CA GLN A 95 21.80 -14.27 -17.05
C GLN A 95 23.32 -14.06 -17.02
N ARG A 96 23.97 -14.02 -18.20
CA ARG A 96 25.41 -13.74 -18.29
C ARG A 96 25.78 -12.39 -17.70
N ARG A 97 25.02 -11.33 -18.01
CA ARG A 97 25.26 -9.99 -17.48
C ARG A 97 25.12 -9.93 -15.96
N ARG A 98 24.09 -10.56 -15.39
CA ARG A 98 23.96 -10.68 -13.93
C ARG A 98 25.15 -11.39 -13.32
N ARG A 99 25.55 -12.54 -13.87
CA ARG A 99 26.70 -13.30 -13.37
C ARG A 99 27.97 -12.46 -13.37
N GLN A 100 28.26 -11.77 -14.47
CA GLN A 100 29.40 -10.86 -14.58
C GLN A 100 29.34 -9.73 -13.54
N ALA A 101 28.16 -9.15 -13.32
CA ALA A 101 27.97 -8.12 -12.30
C ALA A 101 28.20 -8.66 -10.88
N ILE A 102 27.71 -9.87 -10.58
CA ILE A 102 27.93 -10.53 -9.28
C ILE A 102 29.43 -10.78 -9.06
N ASP A 103 30.12 -11.33 -10.06
CA ASP A 103 31.55 -11.62 -9.95
C ASP A 103 32.38 -10.34 -9.81
N TYR A 104 32.00 -9.27 -10.53
CA TYR A 104 32.62 -7.95 -10.38
C TYR A 104 32.46 -7.42 -8.94
N TRP A 105 31.23 -7.35 -8.43
CA TRP A 105 30.97 -6.82 -7.09
C TRP A 105 31.51 -7.70 -5.98
N ARG A 106 31.58 -9.01 -6.19
CA ARG A 106 32.31 -9.93 -5.29
C ARG A 106 33.80 -9.59 -5.23
N GLY A 107 34.43 -9.38 -6.38
CA GLY A 107 35.83 -8.97 -6.46
C GLY A 107 36.08 -7.65 -5.72
N ARG A 108 35.20 -6.66 -5.92
CA ARG A 108 35.24 -5.38 -5.19
C ARG A 108 35.05 -5.57 -3.69
N ALA A 109 34.07 -6.38 -3.27
CA ALA A 109 33.83 -6.66 -1.84
C ALA A 109 35.06 -7.29 -1.17
N ALA A 110 35.76 -8.19 -1.86
CA ALA A 110 36.96 -8.84 -1.34
C ALA A 110 38.16 -7.89 -1.17
N SER A 111 38.20 -6.76 -1.91
CA SER A 111 39.26 -5.75 -1.78
C SER A 111 38.93 -4.62 -0.78
N LEU A 112 37.73 -4.64 -0.20
CA LEU A 112 37.27 -3.64 0.76
C LEU A 112 37.48 -4.10 2.22
N PRO A 113 37.42 -3.17 3.19
CA PRO A 113 37.42 -3.53 4.61
C PRO A 113 36.32 -4.54 4.93
N PRO A 114 36.56 -5.48 5.86
CA PRO A 114 35.58 -6.50 6.20
C PRO A 114 34.27 -5.87 6.68
N HIS A 115 33.16 -6.43 6.21
CA HIS A 115 31.82 -6.04 6.66
C HIS A 115 31.71 -6.19 8.19
N ASP A 116 31.30 -5.11 8.86
CA ASP A 116 30.82 -5.17 10.23
C ASP A 116 29.50 -5.97 10.24
N PRO A 117 29.44 -7.20 10.81
CA PRO A 117 28.25 -8.05 10.80
C PRO A 117 27.04 -7.41 11.49
N SER A 118 27.31 -6.34 12.23
CA SER A 118 26.34 -5.53 12.91
C SER A 118 25.60 -4.58 11.95
N GLU A 119 26.07 -4.35 10.73
CA GLU A 119 25.43 -3.49 9.74
C GLU A 119 24.35 -4.24 8.93
N PRO A 120 23.34 -3.54 8.38
CA PRO A 120 22.31 -4.19 7.57
C PRO A 120 22.86 -4.79 6.26
N PHE A 121 23.98 -4.27 5.76
CA PHE A 121 24.70 -4.72 4.57
C PHE A 121 26.16 -4.23 4.63
N HIS A 122 26.99 -4.64 3.67
CA HIS A 122 28.37 -4.19 3.52
C HIS A 122 28.43 -2.70 3.10
N SER A 123 28.49 -1.77 4.06
CA SER A 123 28.40 -0.32 3.81
C SER A 123 29.48 0.23 2.87
N ALA A 124 30.74 -0.19 3.04
CA ALA A 124 31.83 0.23 2.14
C ALA A 124 31.60 -0.21 0.68
N LEU A 125 30.99 -1.40 0.48
CA LEU A 125 30.63 -1.88 -0.85
C LEU A 125 29.48 -1.05 -1.43
N VAL A 126 28.48 -0.71 -0.62
CA VAL A 126 27.36 0.15 -1.06
C VAL A 126 27.85 1.54 -1.44
N GLU A 127 28.85 2.08 -0.74
CA GLU A 127 29.49 3.35 -1.08
C GLU A 127 30.22 3.29 -2.43
N GLU A 128 30.95 2.21 -2.71
CA GLU A 128 31.57 1.98 -4.02
C GLU A 128 30.51 1.80 -5.12
N MET A 129 29.45 1.05 -4.85
CA MET A 129 28.31 0.90 -5.75
C MET A 129 27.67 2.24 -6.09
N ASP A 130 27.53 3.13 -5.12
CA ASP A 130 26.98 4.46 -5.35
C ASP A 130 27.87 5.36 -6.22
N ARG A 131 29.18 5.33 -6.01
CA ARG A 131 30.13 6.09 -6.83
C ARG A 131 30.07 5.66 -8.30
N GLU A 132 29.95 4.36 -8.54
CA GLU A 132 29.98 3.77 -9.86
C GLU A 132 28.60 3.76 -10.56
N LEU A 133 27.55 3.37 -9.86
CA LEU A 133 26.21 3.15 -10.42
C LEU A 133 25.25 4.34 -10.21
N ASP A 134 25.65 5.33 -9.41
CA ASP A 134 24.81 6.45 -8.97
C ASP A 134 23.46 5.96 -8.44
N LEU A 135 23.44 5.35 -7.26
CA LEU A 135 22.30 4.53 -6.83
C LEU A 135 20.97 5.31 -6.82
N LEU A 136 20.99 6.63 -6.61
CA LEU A 136 19.79 7.47 -6.62
C LEU A 136 19.67 8.38 -7.85
N ASP A 137 20.43 8.11 -8.92
CA ASP A 137 20.42 8.87 -10.18
C ASP A 137 20.60 10.39 -9.96
N ARG A 138 21.51 10.77 -9.06
CA ARG A 138 21.79 12.16 -8.65
C ARG A 138 22.69 12.90 -9.64
N GLY A 139 23.21 12.23 -10.66
CA GLY A 139 24.12 12.81 -11.64
C GLY A 139 25.43 13.27 -10.98
N PRO A 140 26.02 14.39 -11.43
CA PRO A 140 27.27 14.91 -10.85
C PRO A 140 27.19 15.24 -9.36
N ALA A 141 26.00 15.61 -8.85
CA ALA A 141 25.80 15.98 -7.46
C ALA A 141 26.03 14.82 -6.46
N ARG A 142 26.10 13.58 -6.94
CA ARG A 142 26.39 12.39 -6.09
C ARG A 142 27.73 12.48 -5.36
N PHE A 143 28.70 13.21 -5.93
CA PHE A 143 30.02 13.37 -5.32
C PHE A 143 30.03 14.42 -4.21
N ASP A 144 29.05 15.33 -4.21
CA ASP A 144 28.93 16.39 -3.20
C ASP A 144 28.03 15.97 -2.03
N VAL A 145 27.07 15.07 -2.30
CA VAL A 145 26.07 14.63 -1.33
C VAL A 145 26.16 13.10 -1.16
N PRO A 146 26.69 12.58 -0.04
CA PRO A 146 26.70 11.14 0.25
C PRO A 146 25.30 10.56 0.34
N LEU A 147 25.16 9.24 0.18
CA LEU A 147 23.88 8.58 0.43
C LEU A 147 23.49 8.67 1.90
N GLU A 148 22.28 9.14 2.18
CA GLU A 148 21.71 9.20 3.54
C GLU A 148 21.74 7.84 4.27
N VAL A 149 21.64 6.73 3.52
CA VAL A 149 21.69 5.39 4.12
C VAL A 149 23.07 5.08 4.71
N LEU A 150 24.15 5.62 4.14
CA LEU A 150 25.50 5.43 4.67
C LEU A 150 25.69 6.23 5.94
N ASP A 151 25.14 7.44 6.02
CA ASP A 151 25.13 8.23 7.26
C ASP A 151 24.33 7.51 8.35
N LEU A 152 23.17 6.94 8.01
CA LEU A 152 22.37 6.12 8.92
C LEU A 152 23.15 4.88 9.41
N VAL A 153 23.91 4.21 8.55
CA VAL A 153 24.72 3.05 8.95
C VAL A 153 25.93 3.46 9.80
N ARG A 154 26.55 4.61 9.53
CA ARG A 154 27.73 5.10 10.27
C ARG A 154 27.36 5.70 11.62
N SER A 155 26.37 6.58 11.64
CA SER A 155 26.01 7.41 12.80
C SER A 155 24.81 6.85 13.58
N GLY A 156 24.03 5.96 12.96
CA GLY A 156 22.79 5.44 13.52
C GLY A 156 21.59 6.33 13.25
N ALA A 157 20.41 5.73 13.21
CA ALA A 157 19.14 6.41 12.99
C ALA A 157 18.76 7.31 14.17
N GLU A 158 18.44 8.57 13.88
CA GLU A 158 17.83 9.49 14.85
C GLU A 158 16.38 9.08 15.12
N VAL A 159 16.05 8.91 16.40
CA VAL A 159 14.70 8.56 16.87
C VAL A 159 14.02 9.69 17.63
N THR A 160 14.67 10.86 17.66
CA THR A 160 14.19 12.12 18.26
C THR A 160 14.63 13.30 17.39
N GLY A 161 14.10 14.49 17.63
CA GLY A 161 14.35 15.69 16.83
C GLY A 161 13.56 15.69 15.52
N VAL A 162 14.05 16.48 14.56
CA VAL A 162 13.46 16.57 13.22
C VAL A 162 14.27 15.70 12.27
N VAL A 163 13.63 14.72 11.63
CA VAL A 163 14.28 13.76 10.73
C VAL A 163 13.65 13.84 9.34
N ALA A 164 14.51 13.86 8.32
CA ALA A 164 14.13 13.81 6.91
C ALA A 164 15.11 12.92 6.15
N TYR A 165 14.56 12.18 5.19
CA TYR A 165 15.22 11.27 4.27
C TYR A 165 14.84 11.67 2.84
N ASP A 166 15.24 12.89 2.46
CA ASP A 166 14.71 13.58 1.28
C ASP A 166 15.37 13.10 -0.02
N GLN A 167 16.49 12.37 0.07
CA GLN A 167 17.10 11.75 -1.10
C GLN A 167 16.24 10.62 -1.67
N VAL A 168 15.39 10.02 -0.84
CA VAL A 168 14.64 8.81 -1.18
C VAL A 168 13.13 8.98 -1.06
N PHE A 169 12.66 9.72 -0.06
CA PHE A 169 11.24 9.90 0.21
C PHE A 169 10.83 11.34 0.02
N SER A 170 9.61 11.54 -0.49
CA SER A 170 9.02 12.88 -0.56
C SER A 170 8.70 13.40 0.85
N ARG A 171 8.64 14.72 1.00
CA ARG A 171 8.20 15.34 2.26
C ARG A 171 6.69 15.22 2.45
N LYS A 172 6.26 15.00 3.68
CA LYS A 172 4.86 15.03 4.08
C LYS A 172 4.27 16.41 3.82
N ALA A 173 3.08 16.45 3.24
CA ALA A 173 2.30 17.68 3.08
C ALA A 173 1.93 18.33 4.43
N LYS A 174 1.76 17.53 5.50
CA LYS A 174 1.52 17.98 6.87
C LYS A 174 2.50 17.26 7.81
N PRO A 175 3.57 17.93 8.29
CA PRO A 175 4.65 17.28 9.04
C PRO A 175 4.28 16.88 10.48
N GLY A 176 3.06 17.18 10.93
CA GLY A 176 2.63 16.97 12.32
C GLY A 176 3.16 18.07 13.27
N PRO A 177 2.90 17.94 14.58
CA PRO A 177 3.39 18.91 15.56
C PRO A 177 4.92 18.92 15.61
N SER A 178 5.48 20.07 16.00
CA SER A 178 6.92 20.19 16.31
C SER A 178 7.31 19.23 17.44
N PRO A 179 8.53 18.68 17.42
CA PRO A 179 8.96 17.73 18.43
C PRO A 179 9.07 18.41 19.80
N VAL A 180 8.71 17.69 20.85
CA VAL A 180 8.96 18.11 22.23
C VAL A 180 10.47 18.31 22.44
N PRO A 181 10.92 19.39 23.11
CA PRO A 181 12.35 19.63 23.37
C PRO A 181 13.01 18.49 24.14
N LEU A 182 14.26 18.19 23.79
CA LEU A 182 15.00 17.08 24.41
C LEU A 182 15.24 17.28 25.91
N ASP A 183 15.47 18.51 26.36
CA ASP A 183 15.63 18.80 27.79
C ASP A 183 14.38 18.43 28.59
N HIS A 184 13.20 18.58 27.98
CA HIS A 184 11.94 18.16 28.57
C HIS A 184 11.83 16.62 28.62
N LEU A 185 12.20 15.94 27.54
CA LEU A 185 12.26 14.47 27.49
C LEU A 185 13.19 13.94 28.60
N PHE A 186 14.41 14.47 28.71
CA PHE A 186 15.42 14.03 29.65
C PHE A 186 15.06 14.37 31.10
N GLY A 187 14.50 15.55 31.35
CA GLY A 187 14.08 15.98 32.67
C GLY A 187 12.98 15.11 33.31
N GLN A 188 12.28 14.29 32.51
CA GLN A 188 11.22 13.38 33.00
C GLN A 188 11.69 11.95 33.29
N GLN A 189 12.90 11.57 32.87
CA GLN A 189 13.32 10.17 32.84
C GLN A 189 13.49 9.55 34.22
N ASP A 190 13.92 10.31 35.24
CA ASP A 190 14.04 9.80 36.61
C ASP A 190 12.69 9.40 37.22
N ALA A 191 11.67 10.23 37.03
CA ALA A 191 10.32 9.93 37.50
C ALA A 191 9.72 8.77 36.71
N TYR A 192 9.92 8.76 35.40
CA TYR A 192 9.45 7.68 34.53
C TYR A 192 10.10 6.34 34.89
N ARG A 193 11.43 6.28 35.07
CA ARG A 193 12.17 5.10 35.53
C ARG A 193 11.57 4.48 36.79
N ARG A 194 11.37 5.28 37.83
CA ARG A 194 10.77 4.81 39.10
C ARG A 194 9.33 4.30 38.91
N SER A 195 8.60 4.82 37.93
CA SER A 195 7.29 4.29 37.55
C SER A 195 7.41 2.92 36.86
N VAL A 196 8.31 2.80 35.88
CA VAL A 196 8.56 1.55 35.15
C VAL A 196 9.02 0.44 36.10
N GLU A 197 10.03 0.69 36.94
CA GLU A 197 10.55 -0.29 37.90
C GLU A 197 9.45 -0.84 38.83
N ARG A 198 8.52 0.01 39.27
CA ARG A 198 7.35 -0.42 40.07
C ARG A 198 6.39 -1.29 39.25
N GLN A 199 6.10 -0.91 38.01
CA GLN A 199 5.20 -1.67 37.15
C GLN A 199 5.78 -3.04 36.77
N LEU A 200 7.09 -3.16 36.62
CA LEU A 200 7.74 -4.43 36.31
C LEU A 200 7.53 -5.49 37.40
N GLN A 201 7.34 -5.08 38.66
CA GLN A 201 7.05 -6.00 39.75
C GLN A 201 5.67 -6.68 39.62
N SER A 202 4.76 -6.15 38.80
CA SER A 202 3.45 -6.76 38.55
C SER A 202 3.47 -7.78 37.41
N TYR A 203 4.61 -7.99 36.74
CA TYR A 203 4.69 -8.93 35.63
C TYR A 203 4.65 -10.38 36.13
N SER A 204 3.86 -11.22 35.45
CA SER A 204 3.79 -12.64 35.78
C SER A 204 5.13 -13.32 35.51
N LYS A 205 5.37 -14.48 36.12
CA LYS A 205 6.58 -15.28 35.85
C LYS A 205 6.72 -15.62 34.36
N ALA A 206 5.61 -15.87 33.66
CA ALA A 206 5.60 -16.15 32.23
C ALA A 206 6.07 -14.94 31.41
N ASP A 207 5.61 -13.73 31.77
CA ASP A 207 6.04 -12.49 31.12
C ASP A 207 7.53 -12.23 31.36
N GLN A 208 7.99 -12.42 32.60
CA GLN A 208 9.42 -12.27 32.94
C GLN A 208 10.30 -13.22 32.11
N VAL A 209 9.90 -14.49 31.98
CA VAL A 209 10.62 -15.47 31.14
C VAL A 209 10.62 -15.05 29.67
N LEU A 210 9.48 -14.60 29.14
CA LEU A 210 9.38 -14.14 27.74
C LEU A 210 10.30 -12.95 27.46
N LEU A 211 10.26 -11.93 28.33
CA LEU A 211 11.05 -10.72 28.17
C LEU A 211 12.54 -10.97 28.38
N TRP A 212 12.89 -11.87 29.30
CA TRP A 212 14.27 -12.32 29.52
C TRP A 212 14.83 -13.08 28.31
N ALA A 213 14.04 -13.98 27.72
CA ALA A 213 14.45 -14.70 26.52
C ALA A 213 14.67 -13.76 25.32
N ALA A 214 13.83 -12.72 25.19
CA ALA A 214 14.02 -11.69 24.17
C ALA A 214 15.30 -10.88 24.42
N LEU A 215 15.56 -10.51 25.67
CA LEU A 215 16.78 -9.83 26.08
C LEU A 215 18.03 -10.64 25.72
N ASP A 216 18.13 -11.88 26.19
CA ASP A 216 19.31 -12.72 25.97
C ASP A 216 19.56 -12.99 24.48
N LYS A 217 18.48 -13.19 23.71
CA LYS A 217 18.56 -13.28 22.25
C LYS A 217 19.12 -11.99 21.62
N GLU A 218 18.63 -10.82 22.02
CA GLU A 218 19.11 -9.54 21.47
C GLU A 218 20.58 -9.28 21.79
N VAL A 219 21.02 -9.63 23.00
CA VAL A 219 22.41 -9.48 23.44
C VAL A 219 23.34 -10.45 22.73
N SER A 220 22.95 -11.72 22.62
CA SER A 220 23.72 -12.73 21.86
C SER A 220 23.86 -12.40 20.37
N GLN A 221 22.93 -11.61 19.82
CA GLN A 221 23.00 -11.09 18.45
C GLN A 221 23.77 -9.76 18.33
N GLY A 222 24.30 -9.22 19.42
CA GLY A 222 25.06 -7.96 19.41
C GLY A 222 24.19 -6.71 19.21
N PHE A 223 22.90 -6.78 19.55
CA PHE A 223 21.97 -5.64 19.42
C PHE A 223 22.03 -4.65 20.58
N GLY A 224 22.83 -4.94 21.60
CA GLY A 224 23.04 -4.10 22.76
C GLY A 224 23.85 -4.82 23.82
N VAL A 225 23.91 -4.22 25.00
CA VAL A 225 24.60 -4.77 26.17
C VAL A 225 23.69 -4.79 27.39
N VAL A 226 24.01 -5.65 28.35
CA VAL A 226 23.28 -5.75 29.61
C VAL A 226 24.12 -5.23 30.76
N HIS A 227 23.49 -4.38 31.55
CA HIS A 227 23.99 -3.91 32.83
C HIS A 227 23.25 -4.64 33.95
N LEU A 228 23.98 -5.34 34.83
CA LEU A 228 23.40 -6.12 35.94
C LEU A 228 22.73 -5.25 37.02
N ALA A 229 23.01 -3.94 36.99
CA ALA A 229 22.38 -2.90 37.79
C ALA A 229 22.30 -1.62 36.95
N LEU A 230 21.66 -0.57 37.48
CA LEU A 230 21.59 0.72 36.81
C LEU A 230 23.03 1.24 36.56
N PRO A 231 23.44 1.47 35.29
CA PRO A 231 24.78 1.97 35.01
C PRO A 231 24.96 3.37 35.60
N ALA A 232 26.21 3.70 35.95
CA ALA A 232 26.55 5.06 36.36
C ALA A 232 26.19 6.07 35.26
N PRO A 233 25.76 7.30 35.60
CA PRO A 233 25.50 8.34 34.62
C PRO A 233 26.72 8.58 33.72
N GLU A 234 26.49 8.73 32.42
CA GLU A 234 27.53 9.03 31.44
C GLU A 234 27.49 10.52 31.09
N ALA A 235 28.61 11.22 31.27
CA ALA A 235 28.70 12.65 30.98
C ALA A 235 28.41 12.92 29.49
N GLY A 236 27.48 13.84 29.22
CA GLY A 236 27.10 14.21 27.84
C GLY A 236 26.18 13.22 27.13
N ARG A 237 25.79 12.11 27.76
CA ARG A 237 24.89 11.10 27.17
C ARG A 237 23.78 10.73 28.16
N PRO A 238 22.63 11.41 28.14
CA PRO A 238 21.55 11.20 29.10
C PRO A 238 20.92 9.81 28.95
N ASP A 239 20.27 9.34 30.02
CA ASP A 239 19.53 8.08 30.04
C ASP A 239 18.07 8.29 29.68
N VAL A 240 17.54 7.48 28.76
CA VAL A 240 16.12 7.37 28.45
C VAL A 240 15.67 5.95 28.74
N PHE A 241 14.69 5.80 29.63
CA PHE A 241 14.18 4.50 30.04
C PHE A 241 13.00 4.11 29.16
N VAL A 242 12.96 2.86 28.69
CA VAL A 242 11.86 2.36 27.86
C VAL A 242 11.26 1.13 28.52
N LYS A 243 9.96 1.19 28.77
CA LYS A 243 9.22 0.04 29.31
C LYS A 243 9.03 -0.98 28.19
N ARG A 244 9.50 -2.20 28.42
CA ARG A 244 9.17 -3.36 27.58
C ARG A 244 8.02 -4.15 28.20
N PHE A 245 7.04 -4.53 27.38
CA PHE A 245 5.85 -5.23 27.84
C PHE A 245 5.40 -6.33 26.87
N PRO A 246 4.79 -7.41 27.37
CA PRO A 246 4.23 -8.46 26.54
C PRO A 246 2.99 -7.96 25.81
N VAL A 247 2.93 -8.21 24.50
CA VAL A 247 1.75 -7.98 23.66
C VAL A 247 1.33 -9.31 23.07
N ALA A 248 0.15 -9.77 23.43
CA ALA A 248 -0.44 -10.94 22.83
C ALA A 248 -0.89 -10.64 21.39
N GLN A 249 -0.34 -11.38 20.43
CA GLN A 249 -0.67 -11.26 19.02
C GLN A 249 -1.16 -12.59 18.49
N ILE A 250 -2.38 -12.64 17.96
CA ILE A 250 -2.89 -13.83 17.29
C ILE A 250 -2.15 -13.98 15.95
N LYS A 251 -1.42 -15.08 15.74
CA LYS A 251 -0.82 -15.41 14.44
C LYS A 251 -1.93 -15.76 13.43
N TRP A 252 -2.31 -14.78 12.63
CA TRP A 252 -3.35 -14.92 11.60
C TRP A 252 -2.95 -15.82 10.43
N ASP A 253 -1.70 -16.24 10.31
CA ASP A 253 -1.20 -17.23 9.36
C ASP A 253 -1.15 -18.67 9.93
N SER A 254 -1.21 -18.86 11.25
CA SER A 254 -1.12 -20.19 11.90
C SER A 254 -2.43 -20.99 11.83
N PRO A 255 -2.44 -22.28 11.44
CA PRO A 255 -3.68 -23.08 11.33
C PRO A 255 -4.50 -23.19 12.63
N THR A 256 -3.86 -23.02 13.79
CA THR A 256 -4.38 -23.34 15.13
C THR A 256 -4.74 -22.10 15.96
N TRP A 257 -4.76 -20.91 15.37
CA TRP A 257 -5.01 -19.65 16.10
C TRP A 257 -3.99 -19.38 17.21
N GLU A 258 -2.75 -19.84 17.05
CA GLU A 258 -1.68 -19.63 18.02
C GLU A 258 -1.57 -18.16 18.43
N GLU A 259 -1.78 -17.91 19.71
CA GLU A 259 -1.47 -16.65 20.32
C GLU A 259 0.05 -16.60 20.56
N LYS A 260 0.71 -15.70 19.87
CA LYS A 260 2.14 -15.43 20.05
C LYS A 260 2.29 -14.13 20.82
N THR A 261 2.67 -14.24 22.08
CA THR A 261 3.07 -13.07 22.88
C THR A 261 4.43 -12.59 22.43
N ARG A 262 4.56 -11.27 22.18
CA ARG A 262 5.81 -10.64 21.75
C ARG A 262 6.20 -9.50 22.68
N PRO A 263 7.50 -9.29 22.92
CA PRO A 263 7.98 -8.08 23.58
C PRO A 263 7.71 -6.86 22.69
N CYS A 264 7.20 -5.78 23.27
CA CYS A 264 7.01 -4.47 22.65
C CYS A 264 7.62 -3.38 23.53
N ASP A 265 8.22 -2.36 22.93
CA ASP A 265 8.86 -1.25 23.64
C ASP A 265 7.97 0.01 23.57
N ASP A 266 7.66 0.61 24.73
CA ASP A 266 6.74 1.75 24.78
C ASP A 266 7.43 3.09 24.48
N GLY A 267 7.68 3.33 23.19
CA GLY A 267 8.26 4.59 22.69
C GLY A 267 7.36 5.82 22.91
N THR A 268 6.08 5.62 23.20
CA THR A 268 5.11 6.72 23.42
C THR A 268 5.13 7.15 24.88
N ALA A 269 5.01 6.22 25.81
CA ALA A 269 4.98 6.53 27.24
C ALA A 269 6.32 7.08 27.76
N CYS A 270 7.45 6.67 27.16
CA CYS A 270 8.76 7.23 27.53
C CYS A 270 9.04 8.61 26.92
N GLY A 271 8.17 9.12 26.04
CA GLY A 271 8.28 10.43 25.42
C GLY A 271 9.13 10.50 24.14
N VAL A 272 9.81 9.42 23.75
CA VAL A 272 10.65 9.38 22.52
C VAL A 272 9.84 9.76 21.28
N ASN A 273 8.64 9.18 21.12
CA ASN A 273 7.79 9.45 19.96
C ASN A 273 7.27 10.88 19.93
N SER A 274 7.01 11.50 21.09
CA SER A 274 6.61 12.92 21.15
C SER A 274 7.78 13.88 20.89
N ALA A 275 9.00 13.42 21.13
CA ALA A 275 10.21 14.16 20.83
C ALA A 275 10.69 13.97 19.39
N LEU A 276 9.91 13.32 18.52
CA LEU A 276 10.25 13.08 17.12
C LEU A 276 9.26 13.77 16.17
N GLN A 277 9.80 14.41 15.13
CA GLN A 277 9.07 14.85 13.96
C GLN A 277 9.73 14.29 12.71
N CYS A 278 9.10 13.30 12.07
CA CYS A 278 9.56 12.74 10.80
C CYS A 278 8.88 13.47 9.63
N LEU A 279 9.66 14.21 8.85
CA LEU A 279 9.21 14.97 7.68
C LEU A 279 8.99 14.09 6.44
N SER A 280 9.62 12.92 6.37
CA SER A 280 9.51 12.02 5.21
C SER A 280 8.21 11.23 5.16
N HIS A 281 7.63 11.17 3.97
CA HIS A 281 6.50 10.32 3.61
C HIS A 281 7.03 9.01 3.01
N VAL A 282 7.14 7.97 3.85
CA VAL A 282 7.59 6.65 3.43
C VAL A 282 6.58 6.03 2.44
N ASP A 283 7.04 5.71 1.23
CA ASP A 283 6.20 5.23 0.14
C ASP A 283 6.52 3.78 -0.29
N CYS A 284 6.15 2.79 0.52
CA CYS A 284 6.38 1.38 0.18
C CYS A 284 5.74 0.94 -1.16
N ASN A 285 6.32 -0.07 -1.82
CA ASN A 285 5.70 -0.71 -2.98
C ASN A 285 4.49 -1.54 -2.51
N THR A 286 3.31 -0.93 -2.58
CA THR A 286 2.04 -1.64 -2.39
C THR A 286 1.89 -2.76 -3.41
N LEU A 287 0.95 -3.68 -3.16
CA LEU A 287 0.56 -4.72 -4.14
C LEU A 287 0.28 -4.11 -5.51
N ASP A 288 -0.38 -2.95 -5.55
CA ASP A 288 -0.70 -2.23 -6.79
C ASP A 288 0.56 -1.79 -7.51
N ARG A 289 1.47 -1.10 -6.83
CA ARG A 289 2.70 -0.59 -7.45
C ARG A 289 3.60 -1.72 -7.96
N PHE A 290 3.67 -2.83 -7.22
CA PHE A 290 4.38 -4.02 -7.69
C PHE A 290 3.69 -4.61 -8.93
N ALA A 291 2.37 -4.74 -8.90
CA ALA A 291 1.64 -5.31 -10.02
C ALA A 291 1.76 -4.50 -11.31
N GLU A 292 1.75 -3.16 -11.20
CA GLU A 292 2.00 -2.27 -12.34
C GLU A 292 3.41 -2.49 -12.91
N SER A 293 4.43 -2.61 -12.04
CA SER A 293 5.80 -2.90 -12.46
C SER A 293 5.90 -4.24 -13.18
N ALA A 294 5.26 -5.29 -12.65
CA ALA A 294 5.26 -6.63 -13.23
C ALA A 294 4.44 -6.70 -14.54
N ALA A 295 3.33 -5.98 -14.65
CA ALA A 295 2.56 -5.87 -15.89
C ALA A 295 3.37 -5.16 -16.99
N CYS A 296 4.04 -4.05 -16.66
CA CYS A 296 4.95 -3.37 -17.58
C CYS A 296 6.11 -4.28 -18.01
N PHE A 297 6.69 -5.02 -17.07
CA PHE A 297 7.76 -5.98 -17.36
C PHE A 297 7.33 -7.03 -18.39
N MET A 298 6.15 -7.62 -18.19
CA MET A 298 5.55 -8.59 -19.11
C MET A 298 5.23 -7.99 -20.48
N GLN A 299 4.65 -6.79 -20.52
CA GLN A 299 4.36 -6.08 -21.76
C GLN A 299 5.63 -5.85 -22.59
N ARG A 300 6.70 -5.39 -21.93
CA ARG A 300 7.98 -5.11 -22.60
C ARG A 300 8.62 -6.39 -23.12
N ALA A 301 8.60 -7.46 -22.33
CA ALA A 301 9.09 -8.77 -22.76
C ALA A 301 8.34 -9.30 -23.99
N ARG A 302 7.01 -9.19 -24.00
CA ARG A 302 6.15 -9.60 -25.12
C ARG A 302 6.42 -8.82 -26.39
N SER A 303 6.61 -7.50 -26.27
CA SER A 303 7.00 -6.65 -27.41
C SER A 303 8.32 -7.08 -28.06
N ARG A 304 9.12 -7.88 -27.36
CA ARG A 304 10.40 -8.44 -27.79
C ARG A 304 10.33 -9.95 -28.07
N GLY A 305 9.13 -10.50 -28.21
CA GLY A 305 8.90 -11.89 -28.64
C GLY A 305 8.80 -12.92 -27.52
N TYR A 306 8.80 -12.51 -26.25
CA TYR A 306 8.60 -13.44 -25.13
C TYR A 306 7.13 -13.89 -25.03
N SER A 307 6.89 -15.20 -25.02
CA SER A 307 5.55 -15.80 -24.93
C SER A 307 5.29 -16.59 -23.64
N GLY A 308 6.28 -16.70 -22.76
CA GLY A 308 6.17 -17.41 -21.49
C GLY A 308 5.35 -16.68 -20.41
N GLY A 309 5.23 -17.30 -19.24
CA GLY A 309 4.68 -16.67 -18.04
C GLY A 309 5.73 -15.85 -17.28
N PHE A 310 5.39 -15.39 -16.07
CA PHE A 310 6.40 -14.84 -15.16
C PHE A 310 6.31 -15.51 -13.81
N SER A 311 7.45 -15.57 -13.12
CA SER A 311 7.57 -16.01 -11.75
C SER A 311 8.01 -14.85 -10.88
N CYS A 312 7.96 -15.03 -9.57
CA CYS A 312 8.52 -14.07 -8.64
C CYS A 312 9.39 -14.80 -7.62
N VAL A 313 10.19 -14.03 -6.90
CA VAL A 313 10.86 -14.45 -5.67
C VAL A 313 10.46 -13.50 -4.56
N VAL A 314 9.99 -14.05 -3.44
CA VAL A 314 9.71 -13.31 -2.20
C VAL A 314 10.74 -13.65 -1.14
N PHE A 315 11.10 -12.66 -0.34
CA PHE A 315 12.09 -12.80 0.72
C PHE A 315 11.90 -11.75 1.81
N ASP A 316 12.49 -12.01 2.98
CA ASP A 316 12.30 -11.21 4.20
C ASP A 316 13.66 -10.92 4.84
N HIS A 317 13.84 -9.69 5.28
CA HIS A 317 15.03 -9.27 6.00
C HIS A 317 14.93 -9.67 7.48
N ASP A 318 15.81 -10.57 7.91
CA ASP A 318 15.78 -11.08 9.27
C ASP A 318 16.03 -9.97 10.30
N GLN A 319 15.14 -9.84 11.28
CA GLN A 319 15.20 -8.81 12.33
C GLN A 319 15.23 -7.36 11.82
N ALA A 320 14.98 -7.10 10.52
CA ALA A 320 14.79 -5.80 9.88
C ALA A 320 15.29 -4.57 10.66
N TYR A 321 14.39 -3.83 11.33
CA TYR A 321 14.71 -2.61 12.08
C TYR A 321 15.83 -2.79 13.10
N ARG A 322 15.91 -3.95 13.75
CA ARG A 322 16.92 -4.24 14.77
C ARG A 322 18.32 -4.45 14.20
N ARG A 323 18.48 -4.49 12.87
CA ARG A 323 19.82 -4.43 12.24
C ARG A 323 20.30 -3.01 12.00
N VAL A 324 19.40 -2.02 12.05
CA VAL A 324 19.76 -0.61 11.92
C VAL A 324 20.26 -0.06 13.26
N LYS A 325 21.44 0.56 13.24
CA LYS A 325 22.03 1.23 14.41
C LYS A 325 21.13 2.38 14.84
N ARG A 326 21.01 2.62 16.15
CA ARG A 326 20.42 3.84 16.69
C ARG A 326 21.49 4.91 16.86
N SER A 327 21.10 6.18 16.77
CA SER A 327 21.96 7.29 17.20
C SER A 327 22.33 7.14 18.68
N ARG A 328 23.59 7.44 19.01
CA ARG A 328 24.11 7.37 20.40
C ARG A 328 23.84 8.63 21.22
N ARG A 329 23.01 9.55 20.72
CA ARG A 329 22.65 10.83 21.38
C ARG A 329 22.20 10.68 22.84
N PHE A 330 21.59 9.55 23.18
CA PHE A 330 21.26 9.17 24.55
C PHE A 330 21.46 7.66 24.73
N ARG A 331 21.57 7.20 25.97
CA ARG A 331 21.52 5.77 26.32
C ARG A 331 20.06 5.36 26.44
N CYS A 332 19.66 4.36 25.66
CA CYS A 332 18.32 3.79 25.75
C CYS A 332 18.35 2.53 26.62
N LEU A 333 17.84 2.64 27.83
CA LEU A 333 17.86 1.59 28.83
C LEU A 333 16.48 0.94 28.94
N VAL A 334 16.39 -0.35 28.65
CA VAL A 334 15.18 -1.16 28.80
C VAL A 334 15.31 -1.99 30.08
N PRO A 335 14.62 -1.66 31.18
CA PRO A 335 14.71 -2.44 32.40
C PRO A 335 13.90 -3.74 32.26
N VAL A 336 14.49 -4.86 32.69
CA VAL A 336 13.90 -6.22 32.61
C VAL A 336 14.10 -6.93 33.95
N VAL A 337 13.06 -7.61 34.43
CA VAL A 337 13.14 -8.40 35.68
C VAL A 337 13.62 -9.81 35.36
N SER A 338 14.63 -10.27 36.09
CA SER A 338 15.12 -11.64 35.98
C SER A 338 14.11 -12.65 36.52
N PRO A 339 13.82 -13.73 35.77
CA PRO A 339 13.07 -14.87 36.28
C PRO A 339 13.94 -15.85 37.10
N GLY A 340 15.22 -15.52 37.36
CA GLY A 340 16.24 -16.43 37.90
C GLY A 340 17.06 -17.10 36.80
N GLY A 341 17.38 -16.36 35.73
CA GLY A 341 18.04 -16.88 34.52
C GLY A 341 19.50 -16.44 34.37
N ALA A 342 20.19 -17.05 33.41
CA ALA A 342 21.50 -16.57 32.96
C ALA A 342 21.35 -15.53 31.85
N VAL A 343 22.30 -14.59 31.75
CA VAL A 343 22.40 -13.61 30.68
C VAL A 343 23.86 -13.35 30.32
N THR A 344 24.13 -13.09 29.04
CA THR A 344 25.48 -12.74 28.56
C THR A 344 25.82 -11.29 28.92
N VAL A 345 26.95 -11.06 29.60
CA VAL A 345 27.52 -9.72 29.87
C VAL A 345 29.00 -9.75 29.54
N GLY A 346 29.46 -8.86 28.64
CA GLY A 346 30.88 -8.81 28.26
C GLY A 346 31.43 -10.12 27.68
N GLY A 347 30.58 -10.96 27.07
CA GLY A 347 30.96 -12.27 26.55
C GLY A 347 30.95 -13.42 27.57
N ALA A 348 30.69 -13.15 28.85
CA ALA A 348 30.56 -14.15 29.90
C ALA A 348 29.09 -14.37 30.31
N GLN A 349 28.74 -15.59 30.72
CA GLN A 349 27.41 -15.91 31.24
C GLN A 349 27.33 -15.59 32.74
N HIS A 350 26.33 -14.80 33.13
CA HIS A 350 26.08 -14.42 34.52
C HIS A 350 24.70 -14.91 34.96
N HIS A 351 24.64 -15.64 36.08
CA HIS A 351 23.38 -16.02 36.69
C HIS A 351 22.81 -14.84 37.51
N VAL A 352 21.57 -14.45 37.23
CA VAL A 352 20.91 -13.32 37.89
C VAL A 352 19.72 -13.84 38.72
N PRO A 353 19.71 -13.66 40.05
CA PRO A 353 18.62 -14.10 40.90
C PRO A 353 17.25 -13.55 40.48
N ALA A 354 16.20 -14.33 40.73
CA ALA A 354 14.83 -13.92 40.41
C ALA A 354 14.43 -12.61 41.12
N GLY A 355 13.67 -11.76 40.43
CA GLY A 355 13.19 -10.47 40.96
C GLY A 355 14.21 -9.33 40.86
N ARG A 356 15.46 -9.59 40.45
CA ARG A 356 16.44 -8.53 40.18
C ARG A 356 16.13 -7.83 38.86
N VAL A 357 16.23 -6.50 38.84
CA VAL A 357 16.12 -5.70 37.62
C VAL A 357 17.50 -5.57 36.99
N VAL A 358 17.61 -5.90 35.71
CA VAL A 358 18.76 -5.62 34.85
C VAL A 358 18.37 -4.59 33.80
N TYR A 359 19.34 -3.92 33.20
CA TYR A 359 19.09 -2.87 32.20
C TYR A 359 19.75 -3.23 30.89
N PHE A 360 18.95 -3.37 29.84
CA PHE A 360 19.42 -3.56 28.48
C PHE A 360 19.66 -2.21 27.82
N GLU A 361 20.91 -1.90 27.51
CA GLU A 361 21.24 -0.76 26.66
C GLU A 361 21.11 -1.19 25.19
N ALA A 362 20.01 -0.77 24.56
CA ALA A 362 19.76 -1.05 23.16
C ALA A 362 20.70 -0.21 22.28
N TRP A 363 21.37 -0.83 21.31
CA TRP A 363 22.18 -0.16 20.28
C TRP A 363 21.51 -0.14 18.90
N ARG A 364 20.33 -0.73 18.82
CA ARG A 364 19.51 -0.86 17.62
C ARG A 364 18.17 -0.19 17.81
N LEU A 365 17.49 0.06 16.70
CA LEU A 365 16.11 0.51 16.75
C LEU A 365 15.23 -0.48 17.51
N LEU A 366 14.34 0.06 18.35
CA LEU A 366 13.38 -0.72 19.13
C LEU A 366 12.03 -0.78 18.43
N PHE A 367 11.27 -1.83 18.71
CA PHE A 367 9.90 -1.93 18.23
C PHE A 367 9.01 -0.98 19.04
N GLY A 368 8.46 0.05 18.39
CA GLY A 368 7.61 1.06 19.03
C GLY A 368 8.18 2.48 18.97
N GLU A 369 9.42 2.63 18.52
CA GLU A 369 10.00 3.93 18.15
C GLU A 369 9.42 4.39 16.80
N GLY A 370 8.83 5.59 16.77
CA GLY A 370 8.21 6.17 15.57
C GLY A 370 9.22 6.43 14.44
N GLY A 371 10.49 6.60 14.78
CA GLY A 371 11.59 6.78 13.83
C GLY A 371 12.08 5.48 13.20
N ALA A 372 11.69 4.32 13.74
CA ALA A 372 12.27 3.06 13.31
C ALA A 372 11.85 2.65 11.88
N VAL A 373 10.57 2.83 11.55
CA VAL A 373 10.02 2.52 10.23
C VAL A 373 10.65 3.34 9.11
N PRO A 374 10.67 4.68 9.15
CA PRO A 374 11.25 5.47 8.08
C PRO A 374 12.75 5.23 7.92
N ALA A 375 13.49 5.10 9.02
CA ALA A 375 14.92 4.76 9.00
C ALA A 375 15.20 3.43 8.30
N TYR A 376 14.43 2.39 8.61
CA TYR A 376 14.58 1.10 7.97
C TYR A 376 14.13 1.09 6.50
N CYS A 377 13.05 1.79 6.17
CA CYS A 377 12.57 1.85 4.80
C CYS A 377 13.60 2.52 3.87
N LEU A 378 14.43 3.44 4.37
CA LEU A 378 15.58 3.96 3.63
C LEU A 378 16.54 2.82 3.25
N THR A 379 16.94 1.99 4.22
CA THR A 379 17.76 0.79 3.99
C THR A 379 17.12 -0.15 2.98
N ALA A 380 15.82 -0.46 3.14
CA ALA A 380 15.10 -1.36 2.26
C ALA A 380 14.99 -0.83 0.82
N ARG A 381 14.76 0.47 0.65
CA ARG A 381 14.74 1.10 -0.68
C ARG A 381 16.11 1.04 -1.33
N THR A 382 17.20 1.33 -0.62
CA THR A 382 18.55 1.21 -1.18
C THR A 382 18.81 -0.21 -1.70
N VAL A 383 18.46 -1.23 -0.92
CA VAL A 383 18.60 -2.64 -1.36
C VAL A 383 17.76 -2.93 -2.59
N ALA A 384 16.51 -2.45 -2.66
CA ALA A 384 15.68 -2.59 -3.86
C ALA A 384 16.32 -1.93 -5.09
N ILE A 385 16.93 -0.76 -4.94
CA ILE A 385 17.60 -0.08 -6.06
C ILE A 385 18.87 -0.84 -6.48
N ILE A 386 19.64 -1.36 -5.53
CA ILE A 386 20.81 -2.22 -5.85
C ILE A 386 20.36 -3.45 -6.65
N ILE A 387 19.28 -4.12 -6.24
CA ILE A 387 18.72 -5.26 -6.99
C ILE A 387 18.38 -4.84 -8.42
N ALA A 388 17.72 -3.70 -8.60
CA ALA A 388 17.34 -3.18 -9.91
C ALA A 388 18.55 -2.81 -10.79
N LYS A 389 19.58 -2.18 -10.22
CA LYS A 389 20.74 -1.67 -10.96
C LYS A 389 21.80 -2.74 -11.23
N VAL A 390 22.02 -3.66 -10.29
CA VAL A 390 23.05 -4.70 -10.40
C VAL A 390 22.51 -5.97 -11.03
N LEU A 391 21.33 -6.42 -10.60
CA LEU A 391 20.74 -7.67 -11.06
C LEU A 391 19.73 -7.47 -12.19
N HIS A 392 19.36 -6.23 -12.51
CA HIS A 392 18.34 -5.91 -13.52
C HIS A 392 16.99 -6.59 -13.26
N LEU A 393 16.71 -6.99 -12.02
CA LEU A 393 15.43 -7.59 -11.65
C LEU A 393 14.48 -6.49 -11.17
N PRO A 394 13.22 -6.41 -11.66
CA PRO A 394 12.24 -5.45 -11.16
C PRO A 394 11.83 -5.79 -9.71
N PRO A 395 12.27 -5.04 -8.69
CA PRO A 395 11.98 -5.34 -7.30
C PRO A 395 10.80 -4.51 -6.76
N GLY A 396 10.25 -4.98 -5.65
CA GLY A 396 9.34 -4.27 -4.78
C GLY A 396 9.67 -4.58 -3.33
N HIS A 397 9.38 -3.63 -2.43
CA HIS A 397 9.42 -3.89 -1.01
C HIS A 397 8.24 -3.21 -0.31
N TYR A 398 7.71 -3.88 0.71
CA TYR A 398 6.79 -3.30 1.67
C TYR A 398 7.38 -3.52 3.05
N ILE A 399 8.04 -2.47 3.55
CA ILE A 399 8.83 -2.56 4.77
C ILE A 399 9.89 -3.67 4.64
N ASP A 400 9.74 -4.79 5.36
CA ASP A 400 10.68 -5.90 5.46
C ASP A 400 10.36 -7.07 4.52
N ASP A 401 9.17 -7.06 3.90
CA ASP A 401 8.77 -8.00 2.86
C ASP A 401 9.26 -7.50 1.49
N PHE A 402 10.05 -8.30 0.79
CA PHE A 402 10.55 -8.02 -0.55
C PHE A 402 9.98 -8.99 -1.58
N ILE A 403 9.92 -8.53 -2.82
CA ILE A 403 9.54 -9.31 -3.99
C ILE A 403 10.37 -8.86 -5.21
N ALA A 404 10.71 -9.78 -6.12
CA ALA A 404 11.27 -9.43 -7.43
C ALA A 404 10.65 -10.30 -8.53
N ALA A 405 10.37 -9.69 -9.68
CA ALA A 405 9.77 -10.35 -10.83
C ALA A 405 10.83 -10.98 -11.74
N LEU A 406 10.54 -12.15 -12.32
CA LEU A 406 11.44 -12.96 -13.13
C LEU A 406 10.69 -13.50 -14.36
N LEU A 407 11.36 -13.54 -15.52
CA LEU A 407 10.85 -14.24 -16.73
C LEU A 407 11.49 -15.62 -16.93
N GLU A 408 12.45 -15.95 -16.08
CA GLU A 408 13.18 -17.21 -16.11
C GLU A 408 12.34 -18.33 -15.49
N ALA A 409 12.27 -19.45 -16.20
CA ALA A 409 11.63 -20.67 -15.73
C ALA A 409 12.52 -21.47 -14.76
N ASP A 410 13.84 -21.25 -14.82
CA ASP A 410 14.85 -22.00 -14.06
C ASP A 410 15.34 -21.23 -12.82
N SER A 411 16.02 -21.93 -11.89
CA SER A 411 16.45 -21.40 -10.59
C SER A 411 17.56 -20.35 -10.66
N THR A 412 18.16 -20.09 -11.82
CA THR A 412 19.39 -19.27 -11.95
C THR A 412 19.26 -17.87 -11.36
N ALA A 413 18.19 -17.12 -11.70
CA ALA A 413 18.00 -15.78 -11.15
C ALA A 413 17.75 -15.78 -9.62
N VAL A 414 17.16 -16.86 -9.11
CA VAL A 414 16.88 -17.04 -7.69
C VAL A 414 18.18 -17.30 -6.93
N ASP A 415 19.05 -18.15 -7.50
CA ASP A 415 20.37 -18.46 -6.96
C ASP A 415 21.29 -17.22 -7.04
N ASP A 416 21.32 -16.53 -8.17
CA ASP A 416 22.03 -15.25 -8.38
C ASP A 416 21.62 -14.20 -7.33
N LEU A 417 20.31 -14.05 -7.09
CA LEU A 417 19.78 -13.11 -6.11
C LEU A 417 20.20 -13.48 -4.68
N TRP A 418 20.12 -14.76 -4.32
CA TRP A 418 20.57 -15.25 -3.03
C TRP A 418 22.05 -14.99 -2.82
N GLU A 419 22.88 -15.44 -3.77
CA GLU A 419 24.34 -15.27 -3.76
C GLU A 419 24.72 -13.81 -3.62
N PHE A 420 24.11 -12.94 -4.42
CA PHE A 420 24.41 -11.51 -4.37
C PHE A 420 23.98 -10.88 -3.04
N LEU A 421 22.74 -11.11 -2.58
CA LEU A 421 22.26 -10.48 -1.35
C LEU A 421 22.99 -11.01 -0.12
N VAL A 422 23.17 -12.32 0.00
CA VAL A 422 23.71 -12.95 1.22
C VAL A 422 25.24 -12.99 1.21
N ASP A 423 25.85 -13.40 0.11
CA ASP A 423 27.30 -13.66 0.07
C ASP A 423 28.11 -12.42 -0.32
N VAL A 424 27.56 -11.55 -1.17
CA VAL A 424 28.24 -10.33 -1.62
C VAL A 424 27.83 -9.12 -0.76
N LEU A 425 26.54 -8.79 -0.71
CA LEU A 425 26.02 -7.61 -0.02
C LEU A 425 25.93 -7.80 1.51
N ARG A 426 26.00 -9.04 2.00
CA ARG A 426 25.85 -9.40 3.43
C ARG A 426 24.50 -8.99 4.03
N PHE A 427 23.47 -8.96 3.20
CA PHE A 427 22.08 -8.72 3.58
C PHE A 427 21.47 -10.00 4.17
N HIS A 428 20.93 -9.90 5.40
CA HIS A 428 20.61 -11.09 6.20
C HIS A 428 19.18 -11.59 5.96
N LEU A 429 19.00 -12.62 5.14
CA LEU A 429 17.67 -13.11 4.79
C LEU A 429 17.15 -14.23 5.70
N GLN A 430 15.83 -14.27 5.92
CA GLN A 430 15.19 -15.44 6.51
C GLN A 430 15.07 -16.57 5.48
N ARG A 431 15.96 -17.56 5.55
CA ARG A 431 16.02 -18.68 4.59
C ARG A 431 14.67 -19.41 4.38
N GLN A 432 13.87 -19.56 5.43
CA GLN A 432 12.55 -20.20 5.31
C GLN A 432 11.50 -19.37 4.55
N LYS A 433 11.70 -18.06 4.44
CA LYS A 433 10.81 -17.13 3.72
C LYS A 433 11.31 -16.80 2.32
N PHE A 434 12.55 -17.16 1.99
CA PHE A 434 13.07 -17.07 0.63
C PHE A 434 12.39 -18.15 -0.23
N ARG A 435 11.49 -17.73 -1.11
CA ARG A 435 10.64 -18.62 -1.92
C ARG A 435 10.44 -18.02 -3.30
N SER A 436 10.54 -18.85 -4.33
CA SER A 436 10.23 -18.48 -5.71
C SER A 436 9.14 -19.37 -6.29
N GLY A 437 8.45 -18.86 -7.31
CA GLY A 437 7.41 -19.60 -8.00
C GLY A 437 6.38 -18.71 -8.68
N THR A 438 5.39 -19.36 -9.29
CA THR A 438 4.22 -18.73 -9.91
C THR A 438 3.03 -18.62 -8.94
N GLU A 439 3.10 -19.24 -7.76
CA GLU A 439 2.13 -19.08 -6.68
C GLU A 439 2.87 -18.81 -5.38
N LEU A 440 2.71 -17.60 -4.82
CA LEU A 440 3.44 -17.17 -3.61
C LEU A 440 2.52 -16.43 -2.64
N LEU A 441 2.87 -16.48 -1.36
CA LEU A 441 2.24 -15.65 -0.33
C LEU A 441 3.03 -14.33 -0.22
N TYR A 442 2.42 -13.21 -0.60
CA TYR A 442 3.01 -11.87 -0.48
C TYR A 442 2.03 -10.92 0.19
N LEU A 443 2.48 -10.20 1.23
CA LEU A 443 1.64 -9.30 2.05
C LEU A 443 0.34 -9.93 2.57
N GLY A 444 0.38 -11.25 2.80
CA GLY A 444 -0.75 -12.03 3.27
C GLY A 444 -1.78 -12.39 2.20
N MET A 445 -1.48 -12.19 0.92
CA MET A 445 -2.28 -12.63 -0.23
C MET A 445 -1.59 -13.78 -0.97
N GLU A 446 -2.36 -14.81 -1.30
CA GLU A 446 -1.95 -15.78 -2.31
C GLU A 446 -1.98 -15.07 -3.66
N THR A 447 -0.80 -14.89 -4.24
CA THR A 447 -0.62 -14.20 -5.50
C THR A 447 -0.25 -15.23 -6.54
N LYS A 448 -1.06 -15.32 -7.59
CA LYS A 448 -0.84 -16.24 -8.72
C LYS A 448 -0.39 -15.44 -9.93
N PHE A 449 0.73 -15.86 -10.50
CA PHE A 449 1.40 -15.24 -11.63
C PHE A 449 1.24 -16.15 -12.84
N SER A 450 0.74 -15.62 -13.95
CA SER A 450 0.56 -16.36 -15.20
C SER A 450 0.97 -15.50 -16.39
N ALA A 451 1.00 -16.10 -17.59
CA ALA A 451 1.15 -15.32 -18.81
C ALA A 451 0.07 -14.25 -18.93
N ASP A 452 -1.16 -14.52 -18.46
CA ASP A 452 -2.27 -13.58 -18.64
C ASP A 452 -2.24 -12.40 -17.68
N GLY A 453 -1.62 -12.54 -16.50
CA GLY A 453 -1.64 -11.50 -15.47
C GLY A 453 -1.33 -11.98 -14.05
N ILE A 454 -1.66 -11.11 -13.10
CA ILE A 454 -1.55 -11.34 -11.66
C ILE A 454 -2.94 -11.51 -11.07
N ARG A 455 -3.17 -12.59 -10.34
CA ARG A 455 -4.39 -12.80 -9.56
C ARG A 455 -4.09 -12.71 -8.08
N PHE A 456 -4.86 -11.90 -7.37
CA PHE A 456 -4.79 -11.81 -5.91
C PHE A 456 -5.93 -12.58 -5.27
N VAL A 457 -5.57 -13.49 -4.38
CA VAL A 457 -6.51 -14.34 -3.64
C VAL A 457 -6.20 -14.22 -2.16
N ILE A 458 -7.24 -14.23 -1.32
CA ILE A 458 -7.05 -14.33 0.12
C ILE A 458 -6.63 -15.77 0.44
N SER A 459 -5.57 -15.92 1.24
CA SER A 459 -5.09 -17.26 1.57
C SER A 459 -6.13 -18.13 2.24
N GLU A 460 -6.11 -19.44 1.98
CA GLU A 460 -7.12 -20.37 2.49
C GLU A 460 -7.20 -20.34 4.02
N ASN A 461 -6.05 -20.27 4.68
CA ASN A 461 -5.98 -20.11 6.14
C ASN A 461 -6.70 -18.85 6.61
N ARG A 462 -6.54 -17.72 5.91
CA ARG A 462 -7.20 -16.45 6.29
C ARG A 462 -8.69 -16.46 5.98
N ARG A 463 -9.11 -17.09 4.87
CA ARG A 463 -10.52 -17.29 4.51
C ARG A 463 -11.25 -18.07 5.60
N ARG A 464 -10.76 -19.27 5.95
CA ARG A 464 -11.31 -20.10 7.03
C ARG A 464 -11.47 -19.32 8.34
N LYS A 465 -10.43 -18.56 8.71
CA LYS A 465 -10.45 -17.73 9.92
C LYS A 465 -11.53 -16.66 9.90
N TYR A 466 -11.67 -15.94 8.79
CA TYR A 466 -12.69 -14.92 8.69
C TYR A 466 -14.08 -15.54 8.70
N VAL A 467 -14.29 -16.67 8.03
CA VAL A 467 -15.54 -17.44 8.09
C VAL A 467 -15.87 -17.83 9.52
N GLU A 468 -14.93 -18.39 10.28
CA GLU A 468 -15.14 -18.77 11.68
C GLU A 468 -15.50 -17.55 12.56
N ILE A 469 -14.82 -16.41 12.40
CA ILE A 469 -15.12 -15.17 13.13
C ILE A 469 -16.53 -14.67 12.80
N LEU A 470 -16.88 -14.62 11.52
CA LEU A 470 -18.18 -14.15 11.05
C LEU A 470 -19.30 -15.07 11.56
N GLN A 471 -19.08 -16.39 11.49
CA GLN A 471 -20.01 -17.38 12.00
C GLN A 471 -20.27 -17.21 13.50
N ARG A 472 -19.23 -16.99 14.31
CA ARG A 472 -19.39 -16.73 15.75
C ARG A 472 -20.25 -15.50 16.05
N TYR A 473 -20.11 -14.41 15.29
CA TYR A 473 -20.94 -13.22 15.49
C TYR A 473 -22.39 -13.45 15.07
N LEU A 474 -22.60 -14.20 13.98
CA LEU A 474 -23.93 -14.60 13.51
C LEU A 474 -24.63 -15.52 14.51
N ASP A 475 -23.93 -16.54 15.04
CA ASP A 475 -24.47 -17.50 16.00
C ASP A 475 -24.85 -16.84 17.33
N ARG A 476 -24.00 -15.94 17.82
CA ARG A 476 -24.26 -15.18 19.06
C ARG A 476 -25.28 -14.07 18.87
N ASN A 477 -25.63 -13.76 17.62
CA ASN A 477 -26.40 -12.57 17.24
C ASN A 477 -25.85 -11.28 17.88
N GLN A 478 -24.52 -11.16 18.01
CA GLN A 478 -23.87 -10.05 18.70
C GLN A 478 -22.54 -9.64 18.05
N LEU A 479 -22.30 -8.32 17.96
CA LEU A 479 -21.04 -7.71 17.54
C LEU A 479 -20.79 -6.41 18.31
N LEU A 480 -19.77 -6.39 19.18
CA LEU A 480 -19.41 -5.20 19.95
C LEU A 480 -18.70 -4.16 19.09
N ARG A 481 -18.76 -2.89 19.50
CA ARG A 481 -18.10 -1.78 18.79
C ARG A 481 -16.59 -2.00 18.53
N PRO A 482 -15.75 -2.42 19.50
CA PRO A 482 -14.33 -2.68 19.24
C PRO A 482 -14.13 -3.84 18.26
N GLN A 483 -14.97 -4.88 18.36
CA GLN A 483 -14.94 -6.02 17.45
C GLN A 483 -15.31 -5.61 16.02
N ALA A 484 -16.32 -4.75 15.86
CA ALA A 484 -16.71 -4.20 14.57
C ALA A 484 -15.60 -3.34 13.94
N SER A 485 -14.91 -2.52 14.74
CA SER A 485 -13.76 -1.73 14.25
C SER A 485 -12.64 -2.64 13.74
N GLN A 486 -12.28 -3.68 14.50
CA GLN A 486 -11.28 -4.66 14.08
C GLN A 486 -11.73 -5.44 12.84
N LEU A 487 -12.98 -5.89 12.81
CA LEU A 487 -13.55 -6.64 11.69
C LEU A 487 -13.59 -5.80 10.42
N ALA A 488 -14.03 -4.54 10.51
CA ALA A 488 -14.05 -3.61 9.39
C ALA A 488 -12.65 -3.41 8.80
N GLY A 489 -11.62 -3.25 9.65
CA GLY A 489 -10.23 -3.17 9.18
C GLY A 489 -9.79 -4.42 8.41
N ARG A 490 -10.10 -5.61 8.94
CA ARG A 490 -9.77 -6.90 8.31
C ARG A 490 -10.46 -7.11 6.96
N LEU A 491 -11.76 -6.80 6.89
CA LEU A 491 -12.56 -6.95 5.66
C LEU A 491 -12.24 -5.84 4.64
N ASN A 492 -11.89 -4.64 5.11
CA ASN A 492 -11.38 -3.58 4.25
C ASN A 492 -10.04 -3.96 3.59
N TRP A 493 -9.17 -4.67 4.31
CA TRP A 493 -7.97 -5.29 3.72
C TRP A 493 -8.34 -6.41 2.73
N ALA A 494 -9.34 -7.24 3.06
CA ALA A 494 -9.85 -8.31 2.18
C ALA A 494 -10.35 -7.79 0.83
N CYS A 495 -10.92 -6.58 0.80
CA CYS A 495 -11.32 -5.91 -0.45
C CYS A 495 -10.17 -5.72 -1.46
N ASN A 496 -8.89 -5.75 -1.04
CA ASN A 496 -7.76 -5.64 -1.98
C ASN A 496 -7.64 -6.88 -2.89
N ALA A 497 -8.21 -8.02 -2.48
CA ALA A 497 -8.29 -9.24 -3.28
C ALA A 497 -9.57 -9.30 -4.11
N LEU A 498 -10.48 -8.32 -3.99
CA LEU A 498 -11.75 -8.29 -4.70
C LEU A 498 -11.66 -7.46 -5.98
N PHE A 499 -12.40 -7.86 -7.00
CA PHE A 499 -12.59 -7.12 -8.23
C PHE A 499 -13.25 -5.76 -7.94
N GLY A 500 -12.66 -4.69 -8.47
CA GLY A 500 -13.22 -3.33 -8.43
C GLY A 500 -13.53 -2.84 -7.02
N ARG A 501 -14.83 -2.64 -6.73
CA ARG A 501 -15.34 -2.25 -5.41
C ARG A 501 -16.28 -3.28 -4.79
N CYS A 502 -16.23 -4.53 -5.25
CA CYS A 502 -16.97 -5.62 -4.61
C CYS A 502 -16.67 -5.65 -3.10
N GLY A 503 -17.69 -5.93 -2.29
CA GLY A 503 -17.57 -5.98 -0.83
C GLY A 503 -17.61 -4.63 -0.10
N ARG A 504 -17.38 -3.49 -0.78
CA ARG A 504 -17.28 -2.17 -0.12
C ARG A 504 -18.59 -1.72 0.53
N ALA A 505 -19.73 -1.93 -0.12
CA ALA A 505 -21.07 -1.66 0.41
C ALA A 505 -21.34 -2.45 1.71
N PHE A 506 -20.90 -3.71 1.76
CA PHE A 506 -21.04 -4.56 2.95
C PHE A 506 -20.12 -4.17 4.12
N LEU A 507 -19.22 -3.20 3.94
CA LEU A 507 -18.48 -2.60 5.07
C LEU A 507 -19.32 -1.54 5.79
N SER A 508 -20.28 -0.88 5.13
CA SER A 508 -21.01 0.25 5.71
C SER A 508 -21.77 -0.12 6.99
N PRO A 509 -22.51 -1.24 7.08
CA PRO A 509 -23.19 -1.61 8.33
C PRO A 509 -22.20 -1.92 9.46
N ILE A 510 -21.03 -2.48 9.13
CA ILE A 510 -19.98 -2.82 10.10
C ILE A 510 -19.28 -1.56 10.61
N LEU A 511 -18.94 -0.63 9.73
CA LEU A 511 -18.36 0.68 10.08
C LEU A 511 -19.35 1.51 10.90
N THR A 512 -20.64 1.48 10.55
CA THR A 512 -21.69 2.11 11.34
C THR A 512 -21.73 1.55 12.76
N ARG A 513 -21.63 0.23 12.94
CA ARG A 513 -21.48 -0.40 14.27
C ARG A 513 -20.20 0.04 14.98
N ALA A 514 -19.08 0.18 14.27
CA ALA A 514 -17.80 0.60 14.85
C ALA A 514 -17.80 2.07 15.33
N TRP A 515 -18.59 2.92 14.69
CA TRP A 515 -18.70 4.34 15.04
C TRP A 515 -19.88 4.68 15.94
N SER A 516 -20.86 3.79 16.06
CA SER A 516 -22.00 3.98 16.95
C SER A 516 -21.56 4.22 18.40
N ARG A 517 -22.17 5.22 19.03
CA ARG A 517 -22.02 5.49 20.47
C ARG A 517 -22.96 4.63 21.32
N GLU A 518 -23.97 4.02 20.70
CA GLU A 518 -24.91 3.15 21.37
C GLU A 518 -24.26 1.82 21.73
N ALA A 519 -24.41 1.40 22.98
CA ALA A 519 -23.86 0.15 23.50
C ALA A 519 -24.73 -1.08 23.18
N ARG A 520 -25.31 -1.15 21.96
CA ARG A 520 -26.17 -2.27 21.55
C ARG A 520 -25.35 -3.38 20.90
N PRO A 521 -25.18 -4.55 21.55
CA PRO A 521 -24.41 -5.64 20.98
C PRO A 521 -25.15 -6.38 19.86
N GLU A 522 -26.49 -6.43 19.88
CA GLU A 522 -27.31 -7.28 19.00
C GLU A 522 -27.13 -6.91 17.52
N LEU A 523 -27.19 -7.89 16.61
CA LEU A 523 -27.17 -7.58 15.18
C LEU A 523 -28.53 -7.03 14.74
N ASN A 524 -28.50 -5.94 13.94
CA ASN A 524 -29.67 -5.54 13.17
C ASN A 524 -29.70 -6.28 11.82
N ARG A 525 -30.78 -6.11 11.05
CA ARG A 525 -30.97 -6.77 9.76
C ARG A 525 -29.80 -6.52 8.80
N ASP A 526 -29.40 -5.26 8.63
CA ASP A 526 -28.37 -4.87 7.65
C ASP A 526 -26.98 -5.41 8.02
N LEU A 527 -26.63 -5.34 9.31
CA LEU A 527 -25.39 -5.90 9.82
C LEU A 527 -25.37 -7.42 9.67
N ALA A 528 -26.45 -8.11 10.02
CA ALA A 528 -26.54 -9.56 9.83
C ALA A 528 -26.43 -9.95 8.34
N SER A 529 -27.08 -9.21 7.44
CA SER A 529 -26.96 -9.42 5.99
C SER A 529 -25.52 -9.22 5.50
N ALA A 530 -24.86 -8.14 5.91
CA ALA A 530 -23.46 -7.89 5.56
C ALA A 530 -22.53 -9.01 6.05
N LEU A 531 -22.69 -9.46 7.30
CA LEU A 531 -21.89 -10.57 7.85
C LEU A 531 -22.13 -11.88 7.10
N ARG A 532 -23.38 -12.18 6.70
CA ARG A 532 -23.72 -13.36 5.89
C ARG A 532 -23.09 -13.30 4.50
N TRP A 533 -23.14 -12.14 3.84
CA TRP A 533 -22.52 -11.94 2.53
C TRP A 533 -21.01 -12.21 2.60
N TRP A 534 -20.32 -11.58 3.56
CA TRP A 534 -18.88 -11.78 3.76
C TRP A 534 -18.57 -13.25 4.04
N ARG A 535 -19.36 -13.92 4.88
CA ARG A 535 -19.20 -15.35 5.16
C ARG A 535 -19.35 -16.18 3.89
N GLN A 536 -20.41 -15.95 3.11
CA GLN A 536 -20.69 -16.70 1.88
C GLN A 536 -19.57 -16.55 0.86
N TRP A 537 -19.12 -15.32 0.59
CA TRP A 537 -18.02 -15.07 -0.34
C TRP A 537 -16.72 -15.74 0.14
N LEU A 538 -16.36 -15.56 1.42
CA LEU A 538 -15.15 -16.17 1.99
C LEU A 538 -15.22 -17.70 2.05
N SER A 539 -16.41 -18.30 2.07
CA SER A 539 -16.61 -19.75 2.01
C SER A 539 -16.67 -20.31 0.59
N ALA A 540 -16.93 -19.49 -0.44
CA ALA A 540 -17.16 -19.99 -1.80
C ALA A 540 -15.87 -20.45 -2.47
N PRO A 541 -15.66 -21.75 -2.76
CA PRO A 541 -14.36 -22.27 -3.18
C PRO A 541 -13.83 -21.66 -4.50
N ARG A 542 -14.69 -21.12 -5.37
CA ARG A 542 -14.32 -20.58 -6.69
C ARG A 542 -15.23 -19.46 -7.27
N ALA A 543 -16.03 -18.76 -6.47
CA ALA A 543 -16.80 -17.62 -6.98
C ALA A 543 -15.83 -16.43 -7.18
N ASP A 544 -15.21 -16.38 -8.36
CA ASP A 544 -14.04 -15.56 -8.68
C ASP A 544 -14.37 -14.07 -8.81
N LEU A 545 -14.76 -13.45 -7.70
CA LEU A 545 -14.60 -12.01 -7.53
C LEU A 545 -13.14 -11.64 -7.26
N SER A 546 -12.18 -12.52 -7.56
CA SER A 546 -10.78 -12.24 -7.27
C SER A 546 -10.29 -11.14 -8.19
N ARG A 547 -9.46 -10.27 -7.64
CA ARG A 547 -8.84 -9.22 -8.42
C ARG A 547 -7.83 -9.83 -9.38
N PHE A 548 -7.96 -9.47 -10.65
CA PHE A 548 -7.02 -9.84 -11.70
C PHE A 548 -6.44 -8.59 -12.37
N ILE A 549 -5.13 -8.53 -12.51
CA ILE A 549 -4.39 -7.48 -13.20
C ILE A 549 -3.77 -8.09 -14.46
N PRO A 550 -4.22 -7.72 -15.66
CA PRO A 550 -3.69 -8.26 -16.91
C PRO A 550 -2.20 -7.94 -17.13
N ALA A 551 -1.44 -8.87 -17.71
CA ALA A 551 -0.01 -8.75 -18.01
C ALA A 551 0.33 -7.85 -19.23
N ALA A 552 -0.67 -7.40 -19.98
CA ALA A 552 -0.53 -6.43 -21.04
C ALA A 552 -1.83 -5.62 -21.13
N PRO A 553 -1.77 -4.34 -21.53
CA PRO A 553 -2.99 -3.60 -21.81
C PRO A 553 -3.77 -4.36 -22.90
N ARG A 554 -5.00 -4.74 -22.59
CA ARG A 554 -6.01 -5.12 -23.60
C ARG A 554 -6.49 -3.89 -24.40
N ARG A 555 -5.92 -2.71 -24.12
CA ARG A 555 -6.45 -1.36 -24.37
C ARG A 555 -6.09 -0.79 -25.76
N LEU A 556 -5.97 -1.64 -26.78
CA LEU A 556 -5.78 -1.17 -28.16
C LEU A 556 -7.11 -0.80 -28.84
N THR A 557 -8.25 -1.18 -28.26
CA THR A 557 -9.59 -0.85 -28.78
C THR A 557 -10.10 0.44 -28.15
N ARG A 558 -10.94 1.16 -28.91
CA ARG A 558 -11.62 2.35 -28.37
C ARG A 558 -12.57 1.89 -27.26
N PRO A 559 -12.61 2.53 -26.10
CA PRO A 559 -13.55 2.15 -25.06
C PRO A 559 -14.99 2.42 -25.52
N ALA A 560 -15.94 1.62 -25.03
CA ALA A 560 -17.35 1.99 -25.13
C ALA A 560 -17.62 3.22 -24.25
N LEU A 561 -18.61 4.02 -24.61
CA LEU A 561 -19.02 5.18 -23.82
C LEU A 561 -20.43 4.95 -23.31
N SER A 562 -20.67 5.08 -22.01
CA SER A 562 -22.02 5.05 -21.45
C SER A 562 -22.32 6.35 -20.70
N TYR A 563 -23.59 6.75 -20.72
CA TYR A 563 -24.12 7.92 -20.04
C TYR A 563 -25.31 7.44 -19.23
N SER A 564 -25.43 7.92 -18.01
CA SER A 564 -26.59 7.69 -17.15
C SER A 564 -27.07 8.99 -16.55
N ASP A 565 -28.38 9.10 -16.35
CA ASP A 565 -29.01 10.27 -15.76
C ASP A 565 -30.34 9.88 -15.11
N ALA A 566 -30.76 10.65 -14.11
CA ALA A 566 -32.09 10.52 -13.52
C ALA A 566 -32.81 11.87 -13.44
N SER A 567 -34.14 11.80 -13.58
CA SER A 567 -35.01 12.96 -13.42
C SER A 567 -36.27 12.62 -12.65
N THR A 568 -36.65 13.51 -11.74
CA THR A 568 -37.92 13.40 -11.01
C THR A 568 -39.15 13.65 -11.90
N SER A 569 -38.98 14.23 -13.09
CA SER A 569 -40.09 14.48 -14.02
C SER A 569 -40.55 13.24 -14.78
N PHE A 570 -39.69 12.22 -14.92
CA PHE A 570 -40.03 10.98 -15.63
C PHE A 570 -39.35 9.75 -15.02
N GLY A 571 -38.02 9.70 -15.01
CA GLY A 571 -37.29 8.63 -14.33
C GLY A 571 -35.84 8.46 -14.78
N LEU A 572 -35.45 7.24 -15.11
CA LEU A 572 -34.07 6.87 -15.41
C LEU A 572 -33.82 6.91 -16.92
N GLY A 573 -32.64 7.37 -17.31
CA GLY A 573 -32.17 7.38 -18.68
C GLY A 573 -30.76 6.80 -18.79
N GLY A 574 -30.48 6.13 -19.90
CA GLY A 574 -29.12 5.72 -20.22
C GLY A 574 -28.87 5.64 -21.72
N VAL A 575 -27.65 5.95 -22.13
CA VAL A 575 -27.18 5.88 -23.52
C VAL A 575 -25.84 5.17 -23.56
N LEU A 576 -25.70 4.18 -24.44
CA LEU A 576 -24.48 3.46 -24.75
C LEU A 576 -24.07 3.76 -26.19
N LEU A 577 -22.81 4.15 -26.38
CA LEU A 577 -22.18 4.33 -27.67
C LEU A 577 -21.13 3.23 -27.88
N LEU A 578 -21.21 2.54 -29.01
CA LEU A 578 -20.26 1.53 -29.48
C LEU A 578 -19.46 2.08 -30.67
N PRO A 579 -18.25 2.65 -30.45
CA PRO A 579 -17.52 3.38 -31.48
C PRO A 579 -17.13 2.57 -32.71
N ASP A 580 -16.85 1.28 -32.56
CA ASP A 580 -16.35 0.45 -33.65
C ASP A 580 -17.45 0.10 -34.66
N SER A 581 -18.70 -0.05 -34.18
CA SER A 581 -19.86 -0.33 -35.04
C SER A 581 -20.73 0.90 -35.32
N ARG A 582 -20.43 2.05 -34.70
CA ARG A 582 -21.22 3.29 -34.75
C ARG A 582 -22.70 3.06 -34.38
N GLU A 583 -22.92 2.30 -33.32
CA GLU A 583 -24.25 2.05 -32.77
C GLU A 583 -24.46 2.81 -31.46
N ALA A 584 -25.65 3.39 -31.32
CA ALA A 584 -26.11 4.05 -30.11
C ALA A 584 -27.37 3.33 -29.60
N LEU A 585 -27.25 2.75 -28.41
CA LEU A 585 -28.33 2.03 -27.74
C LEU A 585 -28.77 2.87 -26.55
N TRP A 586 -30.07 3.01 -26.31
CA TRP A 586 -30.54 3.84 -25.20
C TRP A 586 -31.79 3.26 -24.56
N PHE A 587 -32.05 3.61 -23.31
CA PHE A 587 -33.28 3.25 -22.61
C PHE A 587 -33.84 4.43 -21.83
N ARG A 588 -35.12 4.33 -21.51
CA ARG A 588 -35.82 5.19 -20.56
C ARG A 588 -36.75 4.34 -19.69
N THR A 589 -36.79 4.63 -18.41
CA THR A 589 -37.64 3.89 -17.45
C THR A 589 -38.33 4.86 -16.52
N ARG A 590 -39.64 4.73 -16.35
CA ARG A 590 -40.39 5.58 -15.41
C ARG A 590 -40.10 5.20 -13.97
N VAL A 591 -40.02 6.19 -13.10
CA VAL A 591 -39.93 5.99 -11.64
C VAL A 591 -41.09 6.69 -10.94
N PRO A 592 -41.60 6.17 -9.82
CA PRO A 592 -42.57 6.85 -8.99
C PRO A 592 -42.02 8.17 -8.43
N LEU A 593 -42.91 9.12 -8.18
CA LEU A 593 -42.56 10.37 -7.51
C LEU A 593 -42.11 10.12 -6.07
N GLY A 594 -41.11 10.88 -5.60
CA GLY A 594 -40.71 10.92 -4.19
C GLY A 594 -39.38 10.25 -3.84
N ASP A 595 -38.78 9.50 -4.77
CA ASP A 595 -37.43 8.95 -4.55
C ASP A 595 -36.37 10.07 -4.56
N PRO A 596 -35.40 10.06 -3.63
CA PRO A 596 -34.30 11.01 -3.63
C PRO A 596 -33.49 10.97 -4.94
N ILE A 597 -33.21 12.15 -5.51
CA ILE A 597 -32.53 12.25 -6.82
C ILE A 597 -31.15 11.59 -6.82
N ASP A 598 -30.37 11.77 -5.75
CA ASP A 598 -29.05 11.15 -5.57
C ASP A 598 -29.09 9.61 -5.62
N ARG A 599 -30.14 9.00 -5.06
CA ARG A 599 -30.39 7.56 -5.15
C ARG A 599 -30.76 7.15 -6.59
N LEU A 600 -31.64 7.91 -7.25
CA LEU A 600 -32.06 7.63 -8.62
C LEU A 600 -30.90 7.70 -9.61
N GLU A 601 -29.95 8.62 -9.42
CA GLU A 601 -28.73 8.69 -10.25
C GLU A 601 -27.87 7.42 -10.15
N VAL A 602 -27.71 6.88 -8.94
CA VAL A 602 -26.98 5.61 -8.76
C VAL A 602 -27.78 4.45 -9.36
N GLU A 603 -29.10 4.49 -9.26
CA GLU A 603 -29.98 3.50 -9.89
C GLU A 603 -29.89 3.53 -11.41
N ALA A 604 -29.84 4.72 -12.02
CA ALA A 604 -29.66 4.88 -13.46
C ALA A 604 -28.33 4.27 -13.92
N ALA A 605 -27.24 4.52 -13.20
CA ALA A 605 -25.94 3.91 -13.49
C ALA A 605 -25.96 2.38 -13.34
N ALA A 606 -26.61 1.85 -12.31
CA ALA A 606 -26.71 0.41 -12.08
C ALA A 606 -27.60 -0.30 -13.12
N VAL A 607 -28.73 0.31 -13.51
CA VAL A 607 -29.59 -0.18 -14.59
C VAL A 607 -28.85 -0.11 -15.92
N ALA A 608 -28.08 0.95 -16.17
CA ALA A 608 -27.22 1.03 -17.35
C ALA A 608 -26.22 -0.12 -17.39
N ASP A 609 -25.55 -0.46 -16.28
CA ASP A 609 -24.67 -1.63 -16.22
C ASP A 609 -25.40 -2.96 -16.45
N LEU A 610 -26.60 -3.12 -15.89
CA LEU A 610 -27.41 -4.33 -16.06
C LEU A 610 -27.83 -4.54 -17.52
N VAL A 611 -28.21 -3.45 -18.21
CA VAL A 611 -28.73 -3.49 -19.58
C VAL A 611 -27.59 -3.51 -20.61
N PHE A 612 -26.58 -2.66 -20.43
CA PHE A 612 -25.49 -2.50 -21.38
C PHE A 612 -24.39 -3.54 -21.18
N GLY A 613 -24.19 -4.07 -19.98
CA GLY A 613 -23.17 -5.06 -19.66
C GLY A 613 -23.16 -6.28 -20.60
N PRO A 614 -24.29 -6.99 -20.79
CA PRO A 614 -24.37 -8.11 -21.72
C PRO A 614 -24.07 -7.73 -23.17
N LEU A 615 -24.49 -6.53 -23.58
CA LEU A 615 -24.24 -6.01 -24.94
C LEU A 615 -22.76 -5.71 -25.14
N LEU A 616 -22.10 -5.09 -24.16
CA LEU A 616 -20.65 -4.84 -24.19
C LEU A 616 -19.89 -6.17 -24.36
N THR A 617 -20.24 -7.19 -23.57
CA THR A 617 -19.63 -8.52 -23.69
C THR A 617 -19.85 -9.13 -25.06
N GLN A 618 -21.08 -9.12 -25.57
CA GLN A 618 -21.42 -9.67 -26.89
C GLN A 618 -20.65 -8.98 -28.01
N ARG A 619 -20.38 -7.68 -27.87
CA ARG A 619 -19.68 -6.86 -28.85
C ARG A 619 -18.16 -6.82 -28.63
N GLY A 620 -17.64 -7.56 -27.66
CA GLY A 620 -16.20 -7.67 -27.39
C GLY A 620 -15.59 -6.47 -26.65
N TYR A 621 -16.41 -5.57 -26.10
CA TYR A 621 -15.94 -4.46 -25.28
C TYR A 621 -15.59 -4.92 -23.87
N VAL A 622 -14.33 -4.76 -23.52
CA VAL A 622 -13.81 -5.00 -22.17
C VAL A 622 -13.73 -3.69 -21.38
N ASP A 623 -13.45 -2.58 -22.07
CA ASP A 623 -13.19 -1.26 -21.51
C ASP A 623 -14.36 -0.30 -21.77
N GLU A 624 -14.75 0.45 -20.73
CA GLU A 624 -15.90 1.37 -20.76
C GLU A 624 -15.59 2.66 -20.00
N ILE A 625 -15.97 3.80 -20.55
CA ILE A 625 -16.02 5.10 -19.87
C ILE A 625 -17.48 5.47 -19.65
N ALA A 626 -17.87 5.60 -18.38
CA ALA A 626 -19.21 5.98 -17.98
C ALA A 626 -19.26 7.39 -17.43
N PHE A 627 -20.14 8.19 -18.00
CA PHE A 627 -20.37 9.56 -17.65
C PHE A 627 -21.55 9.69 -16.70
N ILE A 628 -21.32 10.39 -15.58
CA ILE A 628 -22.32 10.71 -14.55
C ILE A 628 -22.25 12.20 -14.27
N ASP A 629 -23.39 12.89 -14.17
CA ASP A 629 -23.42 14.34 -13.94
C ASP A 629 -23.61 14.74 -12.46
N ASN A 630 -23.93 13.79 -11.59
CA ASN A 630 -24.10 14.00 -10.17
C ASN A 630 -22.82 13.66 -9.37
N ASN A 631 -22.23 14.67 -8.72
CA ASN A 631 -20.99 14.52 -7.95
C ASN A 631 -21.14 13.61 -6.71
N VAL A 632 -22.31 13.61 -6.04
CA VAL A 632 -22.56 12.77 -4.86
C VAL A 632 -22.63 11.31 -5.29
N SER A 633 -23.42 11.03 -6.32
CA SER A 633 -23.59 9.68 -6.87
C SER A 633 -22.29 9.16 -7.48
N GLY A 634 -21.55 9.98 -8.24
CA GLY A 634 -20.23 9.65 -8.76
C GLY A 634 -19.23 9.30 -7.65
N ALA A 635 -19.24 10.03 -6.54
CA ALA A 635 -18.40 9.71 -5.38
C ALA A 635 -18.77 8.37 -4.72
N TRP A 636 -20.06 8.05 -4.60
CA TRP A 636 -20.54 6.77 -4.05
C TRP A 636 -20.19 5.59 -4.96
N VAL A 637 -20.44 5.73 -6.26
CA VAL A 637 -20.10 4.74 -7.31
C VAL A 637 -18.61 4.43 -7.26
N THR A 638 -17.76 5.46 -7.27
CA THR A 638 -16.29 5.31 -7.25
C THR A 638 -15.78 4.65 -5.96
N ARG A 639 -16.41 4.95 -4.81
CA ARG A 639 -16.07 4.33 -3.52
C ARG A 639 -16.67 2.92 -3.37
N GLY A 640 -17.68 2.58 -4.16
CA GLY A 640 -18.51 1.38 -4.04
C GLY A 640 -19.29 1.29 -2.74
N ARG A 641 -19.56 2.44 -2.09
CA ARG A 641 -20.42 2.54 -0.90
C ARG A 641 -21.00 3.94 -0.77
N GLY A 642 -22.21 4.04 -0.24
CA GLY A 642 -22.95 5.27 -0.04
C GLY A 642 -23.76 5.25 1.26
N ARG A 643 -25.06 5.50 1.14
CA ARG A 643 -26.03 5.37 2.25
C ARG A 643 -26.65 3.97 2.26
N ALA A 644 -27.34 3.62 3.35
CA ALA A 644 -27.99 2.33 3.53
C ALA A 644 -29.00 1.98 2.41
N ASP A 645 -29.70 2.97 1.85
CA ASP A 645 -30.66 2.80 0.76
C ASP A 645 -30.01 2.67 -0.64
N VAL A 646 -28.73 3.01 -0.75
CA VAL A 646 -27.96 3.03 -2.01
C VAL A 646 -26.97 1.87 -2.09
N ASP A 647 -26.45 1.43 -0.95
CA ASP A 647 -25.46 0.35 -0.85
C ASP A 647 -25.88 -0.95 -1.58
N PRO A 648 -27.15 -1.42 -1.51
CA PRO A 648 -27.60 -2.59 -2.28
C PRO A 648 -27.53 -2.42 -3.81
N ILE A 649 -27.74 -1.19 -4.30
CA ILE A 649 -27.66 -0.86 -5.73
C ILE A 649 -26.19 -0.90 -6.17
N LEU A 650 -25.31 -0.31 -5.37
CA LEU A 650 -23.86 -0.30 -5.61
C LEU A 650 -23.27 -1.72 -5.57
N SER A 651 -23.69 -2.56 -4.63
CA SER A 651 -23.22 -3.95 -4.58
C SER A 651 -23.65 -4.73 -5.81
N ALA A 652 -24.89 -4.56 -6.28
CA ALA A 652 -25.39 -5.21 -7.50
C ALA A 652 -24.56 -4.81 -8.73
N MET A 653 -24.35 -3.50 -8.91
CA MET A 653 -23.62 -2.94 -10.04
C MET A 653 -22.17 -3.46 -10.09
N TRP A 654 -21.44 -3.40 -8.96
CA TRP A 654 -20.06 -3.88 -8.93
C TRP A 654 -19.94 -5.41 -9.07
N LEU A 655 -20.92 -6.17 -8.58
CA LEU A 655 -20.99 -7.61 -8.79
C LEU A 655 -21.21 -7.96 -10.26
N GLN A 656 -22.13 -7.26 -10.94
CA GLN A 656 -22.34 -7.41 -12.39
C GLN A 656 -21.07 -7.13 -13.19
N MET A 657 -20.37 -6.04 -12.85
CA MET A 657 -19.09 -5.71 -13.49
C MET A 657 -18.04 -6.80 -13.27
N ALA A 658 -17.97 -7.38 -12.07
CA ALA A 658 -17.05 -8.47 -11.75
C ALA A 658 -17.37 -9.74 -12.54
N VAL A 659 -18.64 -10.13 -12.62
CA VAL A 659 -19.09 -11.28 -13.43
C VAL A 659 -18.77 -11.09 -14.91
N ARG A 660 -18.93 -9.87 -15.43
CA ARG A 660 -18.55 -9.50 -16.79
C ARG A 660 -17.04 -9.53 -17.03
N GLY A 661 -16.23 -9.30 -15.99
CA GLY A 661 -14.78 -9.07 -16.12
C GLY A 661 -14.45 -7.79 -16.90
N GLY A 662 -15.34 -6.79 -16.87
CA GLY A 662 -15.21 -5.53 -17.61
C GLY A 662 -14.63 -4.40 -16.77
N PHE A 663 -13.72 -3.60 -17.35
CA PHE A 663 -13.11 -2.46 -16.68
C PHE A 663 -13.87 -1.19 -17.03
N LYS A 664 -14.33 -0.48 -16.01
CA LYS A 664 -15.14 0.72 -16.16
C LYS A 664 -14.49 1.90 -15.45
N TRP A 665 -14.44 3.02 -16.13
CA TRP A 665 -14.06 4.32 -15.58
C TRP A 665 -15.30 5.18 -15.39
N PHE A 666 -15.35 5.93 -14.30
CA PHE A 666 -16.45 6.86 -14.05
C PHE A 666 -15.93 8.28 -14.17
N GLU A 667 -16.41 9.00 -15.17
CA GLU A 667 -16.05 10.37 -15.49
C GLU A 667 -17.22 11.32 -15.24
N ARG A 668 -16.91 12.57 -14.89
CA ARG A 668 -17.93 13.60 -14.73
C ARG A 668 -18.33 14.15 -16.12
N VAL A 669 -19.62 14.36 -16.34
CA VAL A 669 -20.16 15.15 -17.47
C VAL A 669 -21.06 16.26 -16.97
N SER A 670 -21.11 17.41 -17.62
CA SER A 670 -22.09 18.45 -17.26
C SER A 670 -23.50 18.01 -17.66
N SER A 671 -24.53 18.41 -16.91
CA SER A 671 -25.92 18.04 -17.23
C SER A 671 -26.34 18.54 -18.61
N ALA A 672 -25.80 19.68 -19.07
CA ALA A 672 -26.08 20.23 -20.40
C ALA A 672 -25.46 19.39 -21.53
N SER A 673 -24.33 18.71 -21.27
CA SER A 673 -23.65 17.84 -22.22
C SER A 673 -24.06 16.36 -22.09
N ASN A 674 -24.78 15.98 -21.03
CA ASN A 674 -25.11 14.58 -20.73
C ASN A 674 -26.12 14.03 -21.75
N LEU A 675 -25.72 13.03 -22.54
CA LEU A 675 -26.62 12.38 -23.51
C LEU A 675 -27.83 11.71 -22.87
N ALA A 676 -27.74 11.33 -21.59
CA ALA A 676 -28.80 10.65 -20.88
C ALA A 676 -29.88 11.59 -20.29
N ASP A 677 -29.67 12.91 -20.28
CA ASP A 677 -30.65 13.90 -19.76
C ASP A 677 -32.00 13.85 -20.51
N ARG A 678 -31.97 13.73 -21.84
CA ARG A 678 -33.20 13.60 -22.62
C ARG A 678 -33.94 12.29 -22.32
N PRO A 679 -33.28 11.10 -22.37
CA PRO A 679 -33.88 9.84 -21.94
C PRO A 679 -34.48 9.85 -20.52
N SER A 680 -33.80 10.46 -19.53
CA SER A 680 -34.30 10.52 -18.15
C SER A 680 -35.58 11.35 -18.02
N ARG A 681 -35.81 12.29 -18.95
CA ARG A 681 -37.02 13.09 -19.12
C ARG A 681 -38.05 12.45 -20.06
N GLY A 682 -37.81 11.22 -20.52
CA GLY A 682 -38.70 10.47 -21.41
C GLY A 682 -38.60 10.85 -22.89
N LEU A 683 -37.57 11.59 -23.29
CA LEU A 683 -37.34 12.04 -24.67
C LEU A 683 -36.24 11.20 -25.36
N VAL A 684 -36.23 11.24 -26.68
CA VAL A 684 -35.19 10.58 -27.50
C VAL A 684 -33.86 11.35 -27.35
N PRO A 685 -32.70 10.67 -27.16
CA PRO A 685 -31.41 11.33 -27.05
C PRO A 685 -30.95 11.91 -28.40
N VAL A 686 -30.01 12.85 -28.34
CA VAL A 686 -29.30 13.33 -29.53
C VAL A 686 -28.20 12.32 -29.86
N CYS A 687 -27.94 12.05 -31.14
CA CYS A 687 -26.97 11.06 -31.57
C CYS A 687 -26.06 11.66 -32.66
N PRO A 688 -24.75 11.35 -32.69
CA PRO A 688 -23.88 11.86 -33.74
C PRO A 688 -24.31 11.37 -35.13
N CYS A 689 -24.08 12.20 -36.15
CA CYS A 689 -24.45 11.86 -37.52
C CYS A 689 -23.79 10.55 -37.98
N GLY A 690 -24.56 9.71 -38.68
CA GLY A 690 -24.09 8.41 -39.19
C GLY A 690 -24.05 7.27 -38.16
N TRP A 691 -24.58 7.49 -36.96
CA TRP A 691 -24.77 6.44 -35.95
C TRP A 691 -26.16 5.82 -36.04
N ARG A 692 -26.25 4.51 -35.81
CA ARG A 692 -27.53 3.80 -35.74
C ARG A 692 -28.09 3.90 -34.33
N LEU A 693 -29.19 4.64 -34.16
CA LEU A 693 -29.87 4.81 -32.88
C LEU A 693 -30.96 3.73 -32.68
N GLN A 694 -30.95 3.06 -31.53
CA GLN A 694 -31.92 2.03 -31.16
C GLN A 694 -32.37 2.17 -29.70
N GLU A 695 -33.69 2.21 -29.48
CA GLU A 695 -34.28 2.15 -28.13
C GLU A 695 -34.36 0.70 -27.63
N LEU A 696 -33.94 0.46 -26.40
CA LEU A 696 -34.13 -0.77 -25.65
C LEU A 696 -35.41 -0.63 -24.83
N SER A 697 -36.46 -1.34 -25.25
CA SER A 697 -37.75 -1.33 -24.59
C SER A 697 -37.83 -2.36 -23.46
N GLY A 698 -38.78 -2.17 -22.53
CA GLY A 698 -39.01 -3.12 -21.43
C GLY A 698 -37.95 -3.11 -20.34
N VAL A 699 -37.11 -2.07 -20.27
CA VAL A 699 -36.13 -1.91 -19.18
C VAL A 699 -36.87 -1.65 -17.87
N LEU A 700 -36.50 -2.42 -16.85
CA LEU A 700 -37.07 -2.34 -15.52
C LEU A 700 -36.13 -1.56 -14.59
N ARG A 701 -36.71 -1.03 -13.51
CA ARG A 701 -35.95 -0.48 -12.40
C ARG A 701 -35.10 -1.57 -11.74
N TRP A 702 -34.05 -1.15 -11.05
CA TRP A 702 -33.32 -2.07 -10.18
C TRP A 702 -34.24 -2.54 -9.05
N SER A 703 -34.23 -3.84 -8.78
CA SER A 703 -34.90 -4.45 -7.64
C SER A 703 -33.92 -5.23 -6.76
N PRO A 704 -34.24 -5.39 -5.46
CA PRO A 704 -33.47 -6.28 -4.59
C PRO A 704 -33.46 -7.75 -5.07
N GLU A 705 -34.45 -8.17 -5.85
CA GLU A 705 -34.52 -9.51 -6.43
C GLU A 705 -33.45 -9.72 -7.50
N ASP A 706 -33.13 -8.67 -8.29
CA ASP A 706 -32.03 -8.70 -9.25
C ASP A 706 -30.69 -8.92 -8.55
N HIS A 707 -30.50 -8.32 -7.36
CA HIS A 707 -29.34 -8.57 -6.52
C HIS A 707 -29.32 -10.00 -5.97
N ALA A 708 -30.45 -10.50 -5.47
CA ALA A 708 -30.57 -11.85 -4.92
C ALA A 708 -30.38 -12.95 -5.99
N ALA A 709 -30.70 -12.66 -7.25
CA ALA A 709 -30.44 -13.56 -8.38
C ALA A 709 -28.94 -13.66 -8.69
N LEU A 710 -28.17 -12.59 -8.49
CA LEU A 710 -26.72 -12.55 -8.71
C LEU A 710 -25.90 -13.14 -7.56
N GLU A 711 -26.47 -13.18 -6.35
CA GLU A 711 -25.85 -13.81 -5.18
C GLU A 711 -26.02 -15.33 -5.13
N ARG A 712 -26.80 -15.92 -6.04
CA ARG A 712 -26.94 -17.37 -6.19
C ARG A 712 -25.86 -17.87 -7.16
N PRO A 713 -25.01 -18.84 -6.74
CA PRO A 713 -23.91 -19.35 -7.56
C PRO A 713 -24.40 -20.04 -8.84
#